data_AF-A0AAN9GDL8-F1
#
_entry.id   AF-A0AAN9GDL8-F1
#
_cell.length_a   1.000
_cell.length_b   1.000
_cell.length_c   1.000
_cell.angle_alpha   90.00
_cell.angle_beta   90.00
_cell.angle_gamma   90.00
#
_symmetry.space_group_name_H-M   'P 1'
#
loop_
_entity.id
_entity.type
_entity.pdbx_description
1 polymer ?
#
loop_
_entity_poly.entity_id
_entity_poly.type
_entity_poly.pdbx_seq_one_letter_code
_entity_poly.pdbx_strand_id
1 'polypeptide(L)'
;MYYFEEYPGQGQSDPHHAVRDRANQSYEALRETLSAPPPPPAASVSPDTKQRLASSVHPRVLTWRDGQAHFSSPPSLQPDFQSGSAAQSLRLLLDRTQVSPGGEGGEPRPQRDAPSADEVSTLLQQHTAYSHQLESENRYVKEELAVLRLKLTELVDENKRLHTELKTTVIHEIMRDGGDLVKFMGSLDEGLSESITTAMNRHDYKRWQVELERLSRLHAAKCDRLETQLKHSKSEVNRLEQVVEDLKSQLRIHESVPTHDDGLGDFGLSATARSSLQTTIDRLTRERDEMCERVAALTAQNQSLSQREEDLYEQVKRSISLVEQAQLEQTEALVQKEQLGEELARMRERFEEHVRASQTKIQQEREAARQENLFLIDDLQKQLTELTAQHALIKEKYEKEVREKAELSATLLELKGQLRACDREVTIAAENYRAHSTNATLQRSSATQEADRTRTEYQQLQRERDQERKILQTEITTLKRRLHKAEHDLLNAKEECLHLTNNTSALERELHLAKLAREGIERGRSDDLKLITRQASEREEKLRAAMEDAEDKHSQQVHEMDSMLHRQNKLILKLREECKRQAVQLDKITKKYRSQNTKLKNEADLATQKLEKTLTRLNILDDQADQHGCVHNKMAARLKAMDEHAQAQATQLMEILAANSKLSRDRQILAKEVEFLRTQLSRINTTEVIRLNSSSKPLVDDILNGLTKLERDGSPVIDGLKLRELTKTPAELDDETDSRDDLE
;
A
#
# COMPACT_ATOMS: atom_id res chain seq x y z
N MET A 1 -25.37 -3.80 70.81
CA MET A 1 -24.89 -3.03 71.98
C MET A 1 -24.64 -1.60 71.52
N TYR A 2 -24.90 -0.62 72.38
CA TYR A 2 -24.73 0.82 72.13
C TYR A 2 -25.44 1.42 70.91
N TYR A 3 -26.56 2.09 71.20
CA TYR A 3 -27.09 3.19 70.38
C TYR A 3 -26.17 4.41 70.52
N PHE A 4 -26.18 5.26 69.50
CA PHE A 4 -26.12 6.71 69.70
C PHE A 4 -27.01 7.38 68.66
N GLU A 5 -27.87 8.30 69.09
CA GLU A 5 -28.67 9.17 68.22
C GLU A 5 -27.98 10.53 68.13
N GLU A 6 -27.87 11.11 66.93
CA GLU A 6 -27.62 12.54 66.76
C GLU A 6 -28.59 13.11 65.71
N TYR A 7 -29.18 14.26 66.03
CA TYR A 7 -30.13 15.00 65.19
C TYR A 7 -29.39 15.95 64.22
N PRO A 8 -30.06 16.48 63.17
CA PRO A 8 -29.37 16.82 61.92
C PRO A 8 -28.64 18.17 61.95
N GLY A 9 -27.35 18.13 61.61
CA GLY A 9 -26.60 19.33 61.23
C GLY A 9 -27.04 19.85 59.85
N GLN A 10 -27.29 21.16 59.75
CA GLN A 10 -27.57 21.82 58.47
C GLN A 10 -26.30 21.88 57.61
N GLY A 11 -26.11 20.88 56.75
CA GLY A 11 -25.03 20.88 55.76
C GLY A 11 -25.21 22.02 54.75
N GLN A 12 -24.38 23.05 54.85
CA GLN A 12 -24.23 24.03 53.77
C GLN A 12 -23.80 23.29 52.50
N SER A 13 -24.56 23.44 51.42
CA SER A 13 -24.23 22.82 50.14
C SER A 13 -23.01 23.51 49.54
N ASP A 14 -21.82 22.95 49.79
CA ASP A 14 -20.54 23.48 49.32
C ASP A 14 -20.60 23.67 47.79
N PRO A 15 -20.49 24.92 47.28
CA PRO A 15 -20.66 25.21 45.86
C PRO A 15 -19.63 24.47 44.99
N HIS A 16 -18.49 24.07 45.55
CA HIS A 16 -17.50 23.27 44.85
C HIS A 16 -18.00 21.86 44.51
N HIS A 17 -18.88 21.25 45.34
CA HIS A 17 -19.49 19.96 45.03
C HIS A 17 -20.47 20.07 43.86
N ALA A 18 -21.40 21.03 43.93
CA ALA A 18 -22.40 21.26 42.89
C ALA A 18 -21.82 21.71 41.53
N VAL A 19 -20.62 22.30 41.52
CA VAL A 19 -19.84 22.55 40.29
C VAL A 19 -19.16 21.28 39.79
N ARG A 20 -18.60 20.46 40.70
CA ARG A 20 -17.90 19.20 40.35
C ARG A 20 -18.85 18.15 39.79
N ASP A 21 -20.05 18.00 40.36
CA ASP A 21 -21.07 17.07 39.84
C ASP A 21 -21.52 17.49 38.44
N ARG A 22 -21.70 18.80 38.21
CA ARG A 22 -22.08 19.35 36.90
C ARG A 22 -20.97 19.19 35.87
N ALA A 23 -19.71 19.35 36.28
CA ALA A 23 -18.54 19.05 35.45
C ALA A 23 -18.48 17.57 35.07
N ASN A 24 -18.67 16.67 36.04
CA ASN A 24 -18.71 15.22 35.81
C ASN A 24 -19.86 14.83 34.84
N GLN A 25 -21.07 15.32 35.06
CA GLN A 25 -22.22 15.08 34.16
C GLN A 25 -21.96 15.58 32.73
N SER A 26 -21.34 16.76 32.58
CA SER A 26 -20.96 17.27 31.26
C SER A 26 -19.83 16.46 30.60
N TYR A 27 -18.93 15.86 31.39
CA TYR A 27 -17.87 14.98 30.91
C TYR A 27 -18.43 13.61 30.46
N GLU A 28 -19.38 13.05 31.21
CA GLU A 28 -20.07 11.81 30.83
C GLU A 28 -20.93 12.00 29.57
N ALA A 29 -21.69 13.09 29.46
CA ALA A 29 -22.42 13.43 28.24
C ALA A 29 -21.49 13.59 27.02
N LEU A 30 -20.30 14.19 27.19
CA LEU A 30 -19.29 14.26 26.13
C LEU A 30 -18.76 12.86 25.75
N ARG A 31 -18.57 11.99 26.73
CA ARG A 31 -18.06 10.62 26.56
C ARG A 31 -19.07 9.72 25.84
N GLU A 32 -20.36 9.83 26.13
CA GLU A 32 -21.42 9.16 25.36
C GLU A 32 -21.46 9.66 23.92
N THR A 33 -21.43 10.99 23.73
CA THR A 33 -21.44 11.62 22.40
C THR A 33 -20.24 11.19 21.54
N LEU A 34 -19.07 10.98 22.14
CA LEU A 34 -17.85 10.51 21.46
C LEU A 34 -17.76 8.98 21.31
N SER A 35 -18.60 8.20 22.00
CA SER A 35 -18.64 6.72 21.91
C SER A 35 -19.74 6.20 20.98
N ALA A 36 -20.65 7.06 20.52
CA ALA A 36 -21.70 6.70 19.59
C ALA A 36 -21.15 6.44 18.17
N PRO A 37 -21.51 5.31 17.50
CA PRO A 37 -21.06 5.04 16.14
C PRO A 37 -21.72 6.00 15.13
N PRO A 38 -21.02 6.39 14.05
CA PRO A 38 -21.54 7.37 13.09
C PRO A 38 -22.70 6.80 12.27
N PRO A 39 -23.83 7.54 12.11
CA PRO A 39 -24.94 7.12 11.27
C PRO A 39 -24.63 7.26 9.76
N PRO A 40 -25.24 6.45 8.89
CA PRO A 40 -24.99 6.47 7.45
C PRO A 40 -25.62 7.69 6.74
N PRO A 41 -25.07 8.16 5.61
CA PRO A 41 -25.51 9.39 4.95
C PRO A 41 -26.69 9.17 3.98
N ALA A 42 -27.89 9.69 4.31
CA ALA A 42 -29.01 9.77 3.35
C ALA A 42 -30.00 10.93 3.61
N ALA A 43 -30.09 11.84 2.63
CA ALA A 43 -31.27 12.54 2.12
C ALA A 43 -32.40 13.11 3.04
N SER A 44 -32.41 14.45 3.14
CA SER A 44 -33.56 15.37 2.85
C SER A 44 -34.75 15.57 3.83
N VAL A 45 -35.34 16.79 3.74
CA VAL A 45 -36.57 17.30 4.41
C VAL A 45 -36.40 17.49 5.95
N SER A 46 -36.87 18.53 6.67
CA SER A 46 -37.92 19.57 6.50
C SER A 46 -37.44 20.95 7.03
N PRO A 47 -37.98 22.12 6.58
CA PRO A 47 -37.50 23.45 7.02
C PRO A 47 -37.88 23.92 8.45
N ASP A 48 -38.79 23.25 9.16
CA ASP A 48 -39.41 23.78 10.40
C ASP A 48 -38.47 23.91 11.62
N THR A 49 -37.29 23.30 11.60
CA THR A 49 -36.31 23.40 12.71
C THR A 49 -35.75 24.81 12.89
N LYS A 50 -35.77 25.66 11.84
CA LYS A 50 -35.30 27.06 11.95
C LYS A 50 -36.25 27.98 12.71
N GLN A 51 -37.57 27.77 12.68
CA GLN A 51 -38.50 28.65 13.38
C GLN A 51 -38.50 28.44 14.89
N ARG A 52 -38.31 27.20 15.38
CA ARG A 52 -38.34 26.91 16.84
C ARG A 52 -37.12 27.40 17.61
N LEU A 53 -35.98 27.65 16.96
CA LEU A 53 -34.82 28.30 17.60
C LEU A 53 -34.95 29.82 17.72
N ALA A 54 -35.83 30.45 16.92
CA ALA A 54 -35.96 31.91 16.88
C ALA A 54 -36.78 32.49 18.05
N SER A 55 -37.55 31.65 18.76
CA SER A 55 -38.47 32.08 19.82
C SER A 55 -37.92 31.96 21.25
N SER A 56 -36.71 31.40 21.45
CA SER A 56 -36.19 31.01 22.77
C SER A 56 -34.91 31.72 23.21
N VAL A 57 -34.47 32.76 22.49
CA VAL A 57 -33.28 33.56 22.86
C VAL A 57 -33.62 35.04 22.82
N HIS A 58 -33.61 35.69 23.98
CA HIS A 58 -33.83 37.13 24.11
C HIS A 58 -32.50 37.88 23.82
N PRO A 59 -32.37 38.64 22.71
CA PRO A 59 -31.08 39.21 22.33
C PRO A 59 -30.86 40.57 23.02
N ARG A 60 -30.11 40.59 24.13
CA ARG A 60 -29.62 41.86 24.72
C ARG A 60 -28.36 42.36 23.98
N VAL A 61 -28.50 42.56 22.67
CA VAL A 61 -27.44 43.05 21.77
C VAL A 61 -27.86 44.40 21.20
N LEU A 62 -27.16 45.47 21.58
CA LEU A 62 -27.32 46.79 20.97
C LEU A 62 -26.68 46.76 19.58
N THR A 63 -27.49 46.44 18.57
CA THR A 63 -27.11 46.63 17.17
C THR A 63 -27.10 48.12 16.85
N TRP A 64 -25.91 48.71 16.77
CA TRP A 64 -25.74 50.00 16.10
C TRP A 64 -26.08 49.80 14.63
N ARG A 65 -27.27 50.26 14.23
CA ARG A 65 -27.70 50.33 12.85
C ARG A 65 -27.25 51.68 12.29
N ASP A 66 -26.48 51.67 11.22
CA ASP A 66 -26.16 52.88 10.46
C ASP A 66 -27.45 53.53 9.94
N GLY A 67 -27.78 54.69 10.50
CA GLY A 67 -28.84 55.56 10.02
C GLY A 67 -28.22 56.70 9.21
N GLN A 68 -28.43 56.70 7.89
CA GLN A 68 -28.10 57.87 7.08
C GLN A 68 -29.00 59.04 7.48
N ALA A 69 -28.43 60.00 8.21
CA ALA A 69 -29.01 61.31 8.45
C ALA A 69 -28.01 62.37 7.95
N HIS A 70 -28.41 63.14 6.94
CA HIS A 70 -27.57 64.20 6.38
C HIS A 70 -27.54 65.40 7.33
N PHE A 71 -26.54 65.47 8.21
CA PHE A 71 -26.19 66.69 8.95
C PHE A 71 -24.67 66.91 8.96
N SER A 72 -24.23 67.91 8.20
CA SER A 72 -22.85 68.42 8.19
C SER A 72 -22.58 69.25 9.44
N SER A 73 -21.48 68.97 10.15
CA SER A 73 -21.09 69.67 11.39
C SER A 73 -19.59 69.49 11.71
N PRO A 74 -18.99 70.32 12.59
CA PRO A 74 -17.65 70.88 12.34
C PRO A 74 -16.46 70.09 12.94
N PRO A 75 -15.21 70.54 12.69
CA PRO A 75 -13.98 69.87 13.13
C PRO A 75 -13.41 70.38 14.46
N SER A 76 -12.34 69.70 14.91
CA SER A 76 -11.35 70.05 15.97
C SER A 76 -11.48 69.30 17.30
N LEU A 77 -10.35 69.24 18.04
CA LEU A 77 -10.08 68.57 19.32
C LEU A 77 -9.59 67.10 19.27
N GLN A 78 -8.28 66.95 19.01
CA GLN A 78 -7.48 65.82 19.50
C GLN A 78 -6.86 66.18 20.88
N PRO A 79 -6.90 65.27 21.86
CA PRO A 79 -6.04 65.33 23.04
C PRO A 79 -4.83 64.38 22.88
N ASP A 80 -3.62 64.90 23.10
CA ASP A 80 -2.39 64.08 23.11
C ASP A 80 -2.34 63.13 24.31
N PHE A 81 -1.95 61.87 24.07
CA PHE A 81 -1.63 60.90 25.13
C PHE A 81 -0.20 60.38 24.97
N GLN A 82 0.69 60.80 25.86
CA GLN A 82 2.11 60.42 25.85
C GLN A 82 2.36 59.02 26.46
N SER A 83 1.85 57.96 25.84
CA SER A 83 1.95 56.57 26.35
C SER A 83 3.02 55.70 25.66
N GLY A 84 3.89 56.28 24.82
CA GLY A 84 4.82 55.51 23.96
C GLY A 84 6.15 55.06 24.59
N SER A 85 6.65 55.75 25.61
CA SER A 85 8.06 55.69 26.03
C SER A 85 8.54 54.31 26.50
N ALA A 86 7.79 53.65 27.38
CA ALA A 86 8.18 52.34 27.93
C ALA A 86 8.13 51.23 26.86
N ALA A 87 7.11 51.23 26.00
CA ALA A 87 6.95 50.24 24.93
C ALA A 87 8.02 50.38 23.84
N GLN A 88 8.45 51.61 23.51
CA GLN A 88 9.59 51.84 22.62
C GLN A 88 10.91 51.41 23.26
N SER A 89 11.11 51.67 24.56
CA SER A 89 12.33 51.28 25.28
C SER A 89 12.51 49.76 25.35
N LEU A 90 11.44 49.00 25.64
CA LEU A 90 11.50 47.54 25.61
C LEU A 90 11.70 46.99 24.18
N ARG A 91 11.08 47.59 23.16
CA ARG A 91 11.36 47.22 21.75
C ARG A 91 12.84 47.43 21.41
N LEU A 92 13.43 48.59 21.74
CA LEU A 92 14.84 48.89 21.47
C LEU A 92 15.84 47.96 22.18
N LEU A 93 15.43 47.27 23.25
CA LEU A 93 16.24 46.23 23.92
C LEU A 93 16.07 44.85 23.26
N LEU A 94 14.86 44.48 22.86
CA LEU A 94 14.55 43.20 22.19
C LEU A 94 15.06 43.17 20.74
N ASP A 95 14.89 44.25 19.98
CA ASP A 95 15.35 44.40 18.59
C ASP A 95 16.89 44.31 18.48
N ARG A 96 17.59 44.57 19.59
CA ARG A 96 19.06 44.51 19.70
C ARG A 96 19.60 43.10 19.99
N THR A 97 18.76 42.09 20.19
CA THR A 97 19.16 40.71 20.50
C THR A 97 18.80 39.67 19.42
N GLN A 98 18.26 40.10 18.27
CA GLN A 98 17.79 39.21 17.20
C GLN A 98 18.47 39.46 15.85
N VAL A 99 19.68 38.92 15.64
CA VAL A 99 20.27 38.73 14.30
C VAL A 99 20.90 37.34 14.22
N SER A 100 20.42 36.51 13.28
CA SER A 100 21.02 35.21 12.97
C SER A 100 22.09 35.33 11.86
N PRO A 101 23.08 34.42 11.80
CA PRO A 101 24.28 34.61 10.99
C PRO A 101 24.10 34.26 9.50
N GLY A 102 24.62 35.12 8.62
CA GLY A 102 24.77 34.85 7.19
C GLY A 102 25.33 36.05 6.43
N GLY A 103 26.53 35.92 5.87
CA GLY A 103 27.25 36.99 5.16
C GLY A 103 28.63 37.26 5.74
N GLU A 104 29.65 37.35 4.88
CA GLU A 104 31.06 37.47 5.26
C GLU A 104 31.54 38.94 5.25
N GLY A 105 32.45 39.29 6.17
CA GLY A 105 33.24 40.54 6.12
C GLY A 105 32.79 41.65 7.09
N GLY A 106 33.41 41.69 8.28
CA GLY A 106 33.25 42.79 9.24
C GLY A 106 34.09 42.59 10.51
N GLU A 107 34.57 43.67 11.12
CA GLU A 107 35.46 43.64 12.29
C GLU A 107 34.76 43.16 13.59
N PRO A 108 35.49 42.54 14.54
CA PRO A 108 34.93 42.10 15.80
C PRO A 108 34.58 43.27 16.73
N ARG A 109 33.35 43.26 17.27
CA ARG A 109 32.93 44.08 18.41
C ARG A 109 32.60 43.21 19.61
N PRO A 110 32.82 43.69 20.86
CA PRO A 110 32.67 42.86 22.05
C PRO A 110 31.21 42.47 22.29
N GLN A 111 31.02 41.21 22.69
CA GLN A 111 29.77 40.74 23.25
C GLN A 111 29.49 41.48 24.57
N ARG A 112 28.20 41.71 24.87
CA ARG A 112 27.73 42.09 26.20
C ARG A 112 26.88 40.94 26.73
N ASP A 113 27.10 40.59 27.98
CA ASP A 113 26.34 39.54 28.66
C ASP A 113 24.85 39.93 28.82
N ALA A 114 24.01 38.91 29.02
CA ALA A 114 22.58 39.09 29.26
C ALA A 114 22.32 39.77 30.63
N PRO A 115 21.23 40.55 30.77
CA PRO A 115 20.89 41.19 32.04
C PRO A 115 20.62 40.17 33.15
N SER A 116 20.94 40.56 34.38
CA SER A 116 20.79 39.71 35.57
C SER A 116 19.32 39.41 35.87
N ALA A 117 19.06 38.27 36.51
CA ALA A 117 17.71 37.90 36.96
C ALA A 117 17.08 38.95 37.89
N ASP A 118 17.88 39.64 38.70
CA ASP A 118 17.42 40.73 39.57
C ASP A 118 17.07 42.01 38.80
N GLU A 119 17.76 42.28 37.69
CA GLU A 119 17.44 43.40 36.78
C GLU A 119 16.12 43.13 36.04
N VAL A 120 15.91 41.89 35.59
CA VAL A 120 14.63 41.47 34.98
C VAL A 120 13.49 41.48 36.00
N SER A 121 13.75 41.05 37.25
CA SER A 121 12.78 41.06 38.35
C SER A 121 12.35 42.48 38.73
N THR A 122 13.31 43.41 38.86
CA THR A 122 13.02 44.83 39.17
C THR A 122 12.33 45.54 38.01
N LEU A 123 12.69 45.26 36.75
CA LEU A 123 11.95 45.76 35.58
C LEU A 123 10.51 45.22 35.51
N LEU A 124 10.28 43.95 35.87
CA LEU A 124 8.93 43.38 35.97
C LEU A 124 8.09 44.06 37.06
N GLN A 125 8.67 44.31 38.24
CA GLN A 125 7.99 45.03 39.33
C GLN A 125 7.63 46.47 38.92
N GLN A 126 8.56 47.18 38.25
CA GLN A 126 8.30 48.51 37.68
C GLN A 126 7.19 48.47 36.62
N HIS A 127 7.16 47.44 35.76
CA HIS A 127 6.11 47.27 34.76
C HIS A 127 4.74 46.98 35.39
N THR A 128 4.65 46.18 36.45
CA THR A 128 3.38 45.98 37.18
C THR A 128 2.91 47.25 37.90
N ALA A 129 3.83 48.02 38.50
CA ALA A 129 3.49 49.31 39.11
C ALA A 129 2.95 50.31 38.07
N TYR A 130 3.62 50.43 36.92
CA TYR A 130 3.16 51.26 35.80
C TYR A 130 1.84 50.79 35.21
N SER A 131 1.61 49.47 35.14
CA SER A 131 0.33 48.90 34.69
C SER A 131 -0.82 49.30 35.62
N HIS A 132 -0.64 49.17 36.94
CA HIS A 132 -1.65 49.60 37.91
C HIS A 132 -1.87 51.13 37.91
N GLN A 133 -0.84 51.93 37.66
CA GLN A 133 -1.01 53.37 37.45
C GLN A 133 -1.91 53.63 36.22
N LEU A 134 -1.59 53.06 35.05
CA LEU A 134 -2.40 53.20 33.84
C LEU A 134 -3.84 52.68 34.00
N GLU A 135 -4.06 51.63 34.79
CA GLU A 135 -5.39 51.15 35.16
C GLU A 135 -6.16 52.15 36.02
N SER A 136 -5.49 52.82 36.97
CA SER A 136 -6.10 53.85 37.82
C SER A 136 -6.44 55.12 37.03
N GLU A 137 -5.56 55.57 36.14
CA GLU A 137 -5.79 56.69 35.23
C GLU A 137 -6.91 56.37 34.24
N ASN A 138 -6.96 55.14 33.70
CA ASN A 138 -8.08 54.66 32.87
C ASN A 138 -9.42 54.66 33.62
N ARG A 139 -9.41 54.35 34.92
CA ARG A 139 -10.62 54.36 35.75
C ARG A 139 -11.11 55.79 35.96
N TYR A 140 -10.21 56.68 36.36
CA TYR A 140 -10.50 58.12 36.52
C TYR A 140 -11.04 58.75 35.23
N VAL A 141 -10.40 58.52 34.07
CA VAL A 141 -10.88 59.02 32.77
C VAL A 141 -12.28 58.48 32.40
N LYS A 142 -12.61 57.23 32.77
CA LYS A 142 -13.96 56.67 32.55
C LYS A 142 -15.01 57.27 33.48
N GLU A 143 -14.63 57.58 34.72
CA GLU A 143 -15.50 58.22 35.71
C GLU A 143 -15.77 59.69 35.33
N GLU A 144 -14.74 60.46 34.96
CA GLU A 144 -14.90 61.82 34.41
C GLU A 144 -15.70 61.83 33.10
N LEU A 145 -15.49 60.87 32.19
CA LEU A 145 -16.33 60.75 30.99
C LEU A 145 -17.79 60.42 31.31
N ALA A 146 -18.09 59.74 32.42
CA ALA A 146 -19.46 59.51 32.88
C ALA A 146 -20.07 60.81 33.45
N VAL A 147 -19.30 61.57 34.24
CA VAL A 147 -19.72 62.89 34.77
C VAL A 147 -19.94 63.92 33.65
N LEU A 148 -19.03 63.98 32.66
CA LEU A 148 -19.17 64.84 31.49
C LEU A 148 -20.37 64.43 30.61
N ARG A 149 -20.67 63.14 30.49
CA ARG A 149 -21.89 62.65 29.83
C ARG A 149 -23.15 63.08 30.57
N LEU A 150 -23.17 63.01 31.91
CA LEU A 150 -24.31 63.46 32.71
C LEU A 150 -24.55 64.96 32.53
N LYS A 151 -23.49 65.78 32.67
CA LYS A 151 -23.54 67.23 32.42
C LYS A 151 -23.95 67.57 30.98
N LEU A 152 -23.53 66.78 29.99
CA LEU A 152 -23.96 66.97 28.60
C LEU A 152 -25.45 66.65 28.42
N THR A 153 -25.99 65.60 29.07
CA THR A 153 -27.45 65.35 29.05
C THR A 153 -28.24 66.47 29.75
N GLU A 154 -27.77 66.96 30.90
CA GLU A 154 -28.36 68.10 31.61
C GLU A 154 -28.37 69.36 30.72
N LEU A 155 -27.25 69.70 30.09
CA LEU A 155 -27.15 70.84 29.16
C LEU A 155 -28.01 70.65 27.90
N VAL A 156 -28.16 69.43 27.39
CA VAL A 156 -29.02 69.14 26.23
C VAL A 156 -30.50 69.25 26.60
N ASP A 157 -30.91 68.83 27.79
CA ASP A 157 -32.30 68.94 28.24
C ASP A 157 -32.65 70.38 28.66
N GLU A 158 -31.71 71.12 29.25
CA GLU A 158 -31.83 72.56 29.48
C GLU A 158 -31.90 73.34 28.16
N ASN A 159 -31.08 72.99 27.16
CA ASN A 159 -31.14 73.60 25.83
C ASN A 159 -32.49 73.34 25.14
N LYS A 160 -33.07 72.13 25.29
CA LYS A 160 -34.46 71.85 24.86
C LYS A 160 -35.47 72.72 25.59
N ARG A 161 -35.35 72.88 26.92
CA ARG A 161 -36.22 73.74 27.73
C ARG A 161 -36.19 75.19 27.25
N LEU A 162 -35.00 75.75 27.12
CA LEU A 162 -34.79 77.11 26.61
C LEU A 162 -35.29 77.27 25.17
N HIS A 163 -35.16 76.27 24.30
CA HIS A 163 -35.77 76.29 22.97
C HIS A 163 -37.31 76.19 22.99
N THR A 164 -37.91 75.47 23.93
CA THR A 164 -39.38 75.50 24.11
C THR A 164 -39.86 76.84 24.67
N GLU A 165 -39.12 77.42 25.62
CA GLU A 165 -39.43 78.74 26.19
C GLU A 165 -39.31 79.83 25.12
N LEU A 166 -38.22 79.85 24.34
CA LEU A 166 -38.05 80.76 23.20
C LEU A 166 -39.16 80.61 22.15
N LYS A 167 -39.62 79.39 21.88
CA LYS A 167 -40.79 79.18 21.00
C LYS A 167 -42.06 79.79 21.61
N THR A 168 -42.30 79.63 22.90
CA THR A 168 -43.45 80.23 23.56
C THR A 168 -43.38 81.76 23.66
N THR A 169 -42.20 82.35 23.88
CA THR A 169 -42.05 83.82 23.90
C THR A 169 -42.21 84.41 22.51
N VAL A 170 -41.61 83.81 21.47
CA VAL A 170 -41.79 84.25 20.08
C VAL A 170 -43.25 84.13 19.62
N ILE A 171 -43.95 83.03 19.96
CA ILE A 171 -45.39 82.91 19.69
C ILE A 171 -46.18 83.97 20.46
N HIS A 172 -45.84 84.23 21.73
CA HIS A 172 -46.47 85.28 22.52
C HIS A 172 -46.22 86.68 21.93
N GLU A 173 -45.06 86.94 21.34
CA GLU A 173 -44.71 88.21 20.70
C GLU A 173 -45.41 88.40 19.36
N ILE A 174 -45.46 87.36 18.53
CA ILE A 174 -46.27 87.35 17.31
C ILE A 174 -47.77 87.59 17.62
N MET A 175 -48.26 87.09 18.76
CA MET A 175 -49.63 87.37 19.25
C MET A 175 -49.81 88.73 19.92
N ARG A 176 -48.74 89.37 20.40
CA ARG A 176 -48.75 90.67 21.09
C ARG A 176 -48.68 91.83 20.09
N ASP A 177 -47.85 91.68 19.05
CA ASP A 177 -47.43 92.78 18.17
C ASP A 177 -48.21 92.82 16.84
N GLY A 178 -49.36 92.15 16.78
CA GLY A 178 -50.45 92.54 15.87
C GLY A 178 -50.26 92.26 14.37
N GLY A 179 -49.42 91.30 14.00
CA GLY A 179 -49.43 90.70 12.65
C GLY A 179 -48.53 91.35 11.59
N ASP A 180 -47.69 92.34 11.93
CA ASP A 180 -46.87 93.04 10.92
C ASP A 180 -45.64 92.25 10.40
N LEU A 181 -45.42 91.03 10.90
CA LEU A 181 -44.37 90.11 10.44
C LEU A 181 -44.52 89.71 8.95
N VAL A 182 -45.73 89.79 8.40
CA VAL A 182 -46.03 89.48 6.98
C VAL A 182 -45.18 90.34 6.03
N LYS A 183 -44.82 91.57 6.41
CA LYS A 183 -43.93 92.42 5.58
C LYS A 183 -42.47 91.96 5.56
N PHE A 184 -42.00 91.25 6.60
CA PHE A 184 -40.60 90.84 6.70
C PHE A 184 -40.33 89.49 6.01
N MET A 185 -41.31 88.60 5.97
CA MET A 185 -41.20 87.28 5.32
C MET A 185 -41.39 87.30 3.79
N GLY A 186 -41.84 88.41 3.19
CA GLY A 186 -42.10 88.54 1.75
C GLY A 186 -40.88 88.50 0.82
N SER A 187 -39.73 87.99 1.30
CA SER A 187 -38.45 87.96 0.58
C SER A 187 -37.78 86.58 0.55
N LEU A 188 -38.44 85.51 1.05
CA LEU A 188 -37.82 84.18 1.09
C LEU A 188 -38.79 83.02 0.80
N ASP A 189 -38.81 82.63 -0.49
CA ASP A 189 -39.24 81.35 -1.07
C ASP A 189 -40.70 80.87 -0.89
N GLU A 190 -41.28 80.32 -1.96
CA GLU A 190 -42.71 80.03 -2.10
C GLU A 190 -43.19 78.90 -1.15
N GLY A 191 -42.28 78.01 -0.76
CA GLY A 191 -42.59 76.72 -0.11
C GLY A 191 -43.16 76.78 1.32
N LEU A 192 -43.02 77.91 2.04
CA LEU A 192 -43.49 77.99 3.43
C LEU A 192 -45.00 78.24 3.56
N SER A 193 -45.63 78.82 2.53
CA SER A 193 -47.06 79.21 2.52
C SER A 193 -48.01 78.02 2.68
N GLU A 194 -47.69 76.90 2.03
CA GLU A 194 -48.53 75.69 2.01
C GLU A 194 -48.49 74.91 3.34
N SER A 195 -47.39 75.03 4.10
CA SER A 195 -47.25 74.38 5.41
C SER A 195 -47.96 75.13 6.55
N ILE A 196 -48.16 76.44 6.44
CA ILE A 196 -48.86 77.23 7.47
C ILE A 196 -50.39 77.14 7.29
N THR A 197 -50.85 77.14 6.04
CA THR A 197 -52.29 77.03 5.70
C THR A 197 -52.88 75.64 6.03
N THR A 198 -52.05 74.61 6.14
CA THR A 198 -52.45 73.27 6.60
C THR A 198 -52.45 73.12 8.13
N ALA A 199 -51.75 73.98 8.87
CA ALA A 199 -51.63 73.90 10.33
C ALA A 199 -52.80 74.52 11.11
N MET A 200 -53.56 75.44 10.50
CA MET A 200 -54.74 76.06 11.13
C MET A 200 -56.03 75.35 10.73
N ASN A 201 -56.81 74.91 11.72
CA ASN A 201 -58.12 74.28 11.49
C ASN A 201 -59.04 75.21 10.66
N ARG A 202 -59.66 74.66 9.60
CA ARG A 202 -60.62 75.38 8.74
C ARG A 202 -61.79 76.05 9.50
N HIS A 203 -62.10 75.57 10.69
CA HIS A 203 -63.10 76.17 11.57
C HIS A 203 -62.64 77.53 12.12
N ASP A 204 -61.40 77.62 12.59
CA ASP A 204 -60.89 78.79 13.32
C ASP A 204 -60.51 79.91 12.35
N TYR A 205 -60.04 79.58 11.15
CA TYR A 205 -59.91 80.54 10.04
C TYR A 205 -61.25 81.23 9.73
N LYS A 206 -62.35 80.46 9.59
CA LYS A 206 -63.69 81.01 9.37
C LYS A 206 -64.18 81.87 10.55
N ARG A 207 -63.84 81.47 11.78
CA ARG A 207 -64.19 82.22 13.00
C ARG A 207 -63.50 83.58 13.04
N TRP A 208 -62.22 83.62 12.69
CA TRP A 208 -61.43 84.85 12.53
C TRP A 208 -61.95 85.73 11.38
N GLN A 209 -62.31 85.13 10.24
CA GLN A 209 -62.87 85.87 9.10
C GLN A 209 -64.17 86.62 9.46
N VAL A 210 -65.09 85.96 10.16
CA VAL A 210 -66.35 86.58 10.63
C VAL A 210 -66.09 87.72 11.63
N GLU A 211 -65.12 87.56 12.53
CA GLU A 211 -64.78 88.61 13.51
C GLU A 211 -64.07 89.81 12.88
N LEU A 212 -63.22 89.57 11.87
CA LEU A 212 -62.60 90.63 11.05
C LEU A 212 -63.65 91.43 10.27
N GLU A 213 -64.64 90.75 9.67
CA GLU A 213 -65.79 91.43 9.05
C GLU A 213 -66.61 92.24 10.07
N ARG A 214 -66.80 91.73 11.29
CA ARG A 214 -67.51 92.44 12.36
C ARG A 214 -66.77 93.72 12.78
N LEU A 215 -65.45 93.66 12.92
CA LEU A 215 -64.59 94.82 13.23
C LEU A 215 -64.57 95.83 12.08
N SER A 216 -64.47 95.37 10.82
CA SER A 216 -64.50 96.22 9.63
C SER A 216 -65.81 97.02 9.54
N ARG A 217 -66.97 96.38 9.76
CA ARG A 217 -68.29 97.04 9.79
C ARG A 217 -68.40 98.04 10.94
N LEU A 218 -67.82 97.76 12.10
CA LEU A 218 -67.75 98.70 13.24
C LEU A 218 -66.89 99.93 12.93
N HIS A 219 -65.78 99.77 12.21
CA HIS A 219 -64.94 100.88 11.79
C HIS A 219 -65.61 101.74 10.72
N ALA A 220 -66.26 101.13 9.71
CA ALA A 220 -67.05 101.86 8.71
C ALA A 220 -68.15 102.73 9.36
N ALA A 221 -68.97 102.14 10.25
CA ALA A 221 -70.01 102.88 10.98
C ALA A 221 -69.46 104.00 11.89
N LYS A 222 -68.20 103.91 12.34
CA LYS A 222 -67.52 104.99 13.06
C LYS A 222 -67.08 106.12 12.13
N CYS A 223 -66.60 105.80 10.92
CA CYS A 223 -66.28 106.78 9.88
C CYS A 223 -67.53 107.55 9.42
N ASP A 224 -68.63 106.86 9.11
CA ASP A 224 -69.91 107.47 8.70
C ASP A 224 -70.43 108.46 9.75
N ARG A 225 -70.26 108.13 11.04
CA ARG A 225 -70.67 108.97 12.17
C ARG A 225 -69.81 110.22 12.34
N LEU A 226 -68.53 110.16 11.97
CA LEU A 226 -67.63 111.32 11.95
C LEU A 226 -67.88 112.19 10.71
N GLU A 227 -68.15 111.59 9.55
CA GLU A 227 -68.52 112.33 8.33
C GLU A 227 -69.83 113.10 8.49
N THR A 228 -70.83 112.51 9.14
CA THR A 228 -72.12 113.17 9.40
C THR A 228 -71.96 114.33 10.39
N GLN A 229 -71.12 114.20 11.42
CA GLN A 229 -70.74 115.32 12.29
C GLN A 229 -69.99 116.44 11.54
N LEU A 230 -69.05 116.08 10.65
CA LEU A 230 -68.32 117.05 9.83
C LEU A 230 -69.24 117.81 8.85
N LYS A 231 -70.20 117.11 8.24
CA LYS A 231 -71.21 117.71 7.35
C LYS A 231 -72.12 118.68 8.12
N HIS A 232 -72.56 118.31 9.33
CA HIS A 232 -73.34 119.19 10.20
C HIS A 232 -72.57 120.45 10.63
N SER A 233 -71.32 120.31 11.06
CA SER A 233 -70.45 121.45 11.42
C SER A 233 -70.29 122.43 10.25
N LYS A 234 -70.08 121.93 9.02
CA LYS A 234 -69.99 122.78 7.82
C LYS A 234 -71.30 123.53 7.53
N SER A 235 -72.46 122.88 7.66
CA SER A 235 -73.75 123.57 7.46
C SER A 235 -74.00 124.70 8.46
N GLU A 236 -73.49 124.57 9.70
CA GLU A 236 -73.67 125.60 10.73
C GLU A 236 -72.73 126.81 10.53
N VAL A 237 -71.52 126.60 10.01
CA VAL A 237 -70.61 127.70 9.61
C VAL A 237 -71.25 128.55 8.52
N ASN A 238 -71.72 127.94 7.42
CA ASN A 238 -72.38 128.66 6.33
C ASN A 238 -73.62 129.46 6.82
N ARG A 239 -74.34 128.94 7.82
CA ARG A 239 -75.50 129.63 8.44
C ARG A 239 -75.08 130.90 9.19
N LEU A 240 -73.91 130.89 9.84
CA LEU A 240 -73.38 132.06 10.56
C LEU A 240 -72.81 133.10 9.59
N GLU A 241 -72.17 132.68 8.51
CA GLU A 241 -71.65 133.58 7.46
C GLU A 241 -72.78 134.41 6.81
N GLN A 242 -73.93 133.79 6.53
CA GLN A 242 -75.11 134.49 5.98
C GLN A 242 -75.59 135.63 6.89
N VAL A 243 -75.70 135.38 8.20
CA VAL A 243 -76.15 136.38 9.19
C VAL A 243 -75.18 137.58 9.29
N VAL A 244 -73.89 137.34 9.08
CA VAL A 244 -72.87 138.41 9.08
C VAL A 244 -73.02 139.33 7.85
N GLU A 245 -73.42 138.82 6.69
CA GLU A 245 -73.65 139.66 5.50
C GLU A 245 -74.97 140.44 5.60
N ASP A 246 -76.03 139.84 6.14
CA ASP A 246 -77.31 140.52 6.40
C ASP A 246 -77.11 141.74 7.31
N LEU A 247 -76.29 141.65 8.35
CA LEU A 247 -75.94 142.78 9.23
C LEU A 247 -75.15 143.89 8.51
N LYS A 248 -74.25 143.55 7.57
CA LYS A 248 -73.54 144.55 6.74
C LYS A 248 -74.47 145.28 5.77
N SER A 249 -75.66 144.75 5.47
CA SER A 249 -76.62 145.45 4.62
C SER A 249 -77.23 146.69 5.32
N GLN A 250 -77.48 146.59 6.63
CA GLN A 250 -78.23 147.58 7.39
C GLN A 250 -77.42 148.85 7.72
N LEU A 251 -76.10 148.76 7.84
CA LEU A 251 -75.23 149.87 8.24
C LEU A 251 -75.08 150.98 7.17
N ARG A 252 -75.55 150.75 5.93
CA ARG A 252 -75.29 151.64 4.76
C ARG A 252 -76.37 152.72 4.52
N ILE A 253 -77.23 153.01 5.49
CA ILE A 253 -78.50 153.75 5.26
C ILE A 253 -78.59 155.13 5.97
N HIS A 254 -77.61 155.57 6.77
CA HIS A 254 -77.80 156.70 7.70
C HIS A 254 -76.60 157.68 7.86
N GLU A 255 -76.56 158.82 7.13
CA GLU A 255 -75.71 160.01 7.40
C GLU A 255 -75.98 161.22 6.44
N SER A 256 -76.21 162.49 6.91
CA SER A 256 -75.95 163.82 6.22
C SER A 256 -76.62 165.11 6.82
N VAL A 257 -76.02 166.33 6.59
CA VAL A 257 -76.54 167.77 6.59
C VAL A 257 -76.38 168.78 7.82
N PRO A 258 -75.94 170.09 7.64
CA PRO A 258 -75.81 171.22 8.67
C PRO A 258 -76.28 172.72 8.30
N THR A 259 -76.19 173.78 9.18
CA THR A 259 -76.71 175.23 9.03
C THR A 259 -76.06 176.43 9.87
N HIS A 260 -76.43 177.77 9.71
CA HIS A 260 -75.89 179.05 10.38
C HIS A 260 -76.85 180.37 10.46
N ASP A 261 -76.38 181.65 10.77
CA ASP A 261 -77.06 182.87 11.44
C ASP A 261 -77.10 184.36 10.79
N ASP A 262 -77.73 185.43 11.44
CA ASP A 262 -77.39 186.95 11.55
C ASP A 262 -78.54 188.12 11.55
N GLY A 263 -78.31 189.38 12.08
CA GLY A 263 -79.06 190.70 11.82
C GLY A 263 -79.24 191.88 12.90
N LEU A 264 -79.33 193.22 12.57
CA LEU A 264 -79.58 194.42 13.52
C LEU A 264 -79.92 195.90 12.93
N GLY A 265 -80.19 197.00 13.74
CA GLY A 265 -80.39 198.47 13.35
C GLY A 265 -80.78 199.58 14.46
N ASP A 266 -80.73 200.94 14.23
CA ASP A 266 -80.96 202.09 15.23
C ASP A 266 -81.19 203.62 14.71
N PHE A 267 -81.46 204.64 15.61
CA PHE A 267 -81.31 206.17 15.62
C PHE A 267 -82.52 207.16 15.32
N GLY A 268 -82.70 208.50 15.66
CA GLY A 268 -82.07 209.74 16.28
C GLY A 268 -83.16 210.90 16.53
N LEU A 269 -83.12 212.26 16.80
CA LEU A 269 -82.32 213.53 17.07
C LEU A 269 -83.30 214.67 17.63
N SER A 270 -83.18 216.02 17.94
CA SER A 270 -82.30 217.27 17.94
C SER A 270 -82.84 218.36 19.01
N ALA A 271 -82.70 219.72 19.16
CA ALA A 271 -82.30 220.98 18.40
C ALA A 271 -81.86 222.29 19.24
N THR A 272 -82.38 223.55 19.03
CA THR A 272 -81.72 224.93 19.18
C THR A 272 -82.65 226.17 19.58
N ALA A 273 -82.36 227.52 19.73
CA ALA A 273 -81.26 228.49 20.15
C ALA A 273 -81.72 230.05 20.22
N ARG A 274 -80.94 231.07 20.74
CA ARG A 274 -81.27 232.57 20.79
C ARG A 274 -80.09 233.60 20.94
N SER A 275 -79.63 234.39 19.97
CA SER A 275 -79.12 233.98 18.65
C SER A 275 -77.81 234.72 18.25
N SER A 276 -77.70 236.05 18.23
CA SER A 276 -76.61 236.75 17.46
C SER A 276 -75.23 236.91 18.13
N LEU A 277 -75.16 237.36 19.39
CA LEU A 277 -73.88 237.28 20.15
C LEU A 277 -73.60 235.84 20.60
N GLN A 278 -74.69 235.09 20.84
CA GLN A 278 -74.66 233.65 21.01
C GLN A 278 -73.98 232.98 19.81
N THR A 279 -74.24 233.34 18.54
CA THR A 279 -73.64 232.66 17.38
C THR A 279 -72.11 232.73 17.30
N THR A 280 -71.46 233.79 17.80
CA THR A 280 -70.00 233.91 17.75
C THR A 280 -69.36 233.15 18.91
N ILE A 281 -69.96 233.22 20.10
CA ILE A 281 -69.55 232.37 21.23
C ILE A 281 -69.83 230.91 20.90
N ASP A 282 -71.01 230.56 20.40
CA ASP A 282 -71.37 229.25 19.86
C ASP A 282 -70.44 228.80 18.74
N ARG A 283 -69.88 229.70 17.92
CA ARG A 283 -68.92 229.27 16.89
C ARG A 283 -67.65 228.76 17.56
N LEU A 284 -67.05 229.55 18.45
CA LEU A 284 -65.86 229.11 19.19
C LEU A 284 -66.18 227.96 20.18
N THR A 285 -67.42 227.90 20.68
CA THR A 285 -67.89 226.83 21.58
C THR A 285 -68.19 225.56 20.80
N ARG A 286 -68.75 225.60 19.58
CA ARG A 286 -68.81 224.44 18.67
C ARG A 286 -67.44 224.04 18.17
N GLU A 287 -66.57 224.97 17.79
CA GLU A 287 -65.19 224.64 17.40
C GLU A 287 -64.43 224.01 18.59
N ARG A 288 -64.73 224.40 19.84
CA ARG A 288 -64.25 223.73 21.06
C ARG A 288 -64.94 222.37 21.27
N ASP A 289 -66.27 222.30 21.18
CA ASP A 289 -67.09 221.12 21.46
C ASP A 289 -66.82 220.03 20.41
N GLU A 290 -66.83 220.34 19.12
CA GLU A 290 -66.41 219.44 18.04
C GLU A 290 -64.97 218.97 18.21
N MET A 291 -64.05 219.81 18.73
CA MET A 291 -62.68 219.36 19.03
C MET A 291 -62.65 218.49 20.29
N CYS A 292 -63.47 218.76 21.30
CA CYS A 292 -63.62 217.90 22.48
C CYS A 292 -64.33 216.57 22.16
N GLU A 293 -65.30 216.56 21.24
CA GLU A 293 -65.96 215.38 20.69
C GLU A 293 -65.00 214.58 19.82
N ARG A 294 -64.22 215.23 18.94
CA ARG A 294 -63.15 214.56 18.19
C ARG A 294 -62.09 213.98 19.12
N VAL A 295 -61.68 214.72 20.16
CA VAL A 295 -60.75 214.21 21.19
C VAL A 295 -61.38 213.06 21.99
N ALA A 296 -62.65 213.14 22.37
CA ALA A 296 -63.35 212.07 23.09
C ALA A 296 -63.54 210.82 22.21
N ALA A 297 -63.91 210.98 20.93
CA ALA A 297 -64.04 209.91 19.96
C ALA A 297 -62.68 209.27 19.65
N LEU A 298 -61.62 210.05 19.46
CA LEU A 298 -60.25 209.54 19.33
C LEU A 298 -59.77 208.86 20.61
N THR A 299 -60.16 209.35 21.79
CA THR A 299 -59.81 208.71 23.08
C THR A 299 -60.54 207.39 23.25
N ALA A 300 -61.83 207.33 22.95
CA ALA A 300 -62.63 206.09 22.97
C ALA A 300 -62.18 205.08 21.91
N GLN A 301 -61.80 205.55 20.71
CA GLN A 301 -61.21 204.72 19.67
C GLN A 301 -59.85 204.19 20.11
N ASN A 302 -59.01 205.01 20.73
CA ASN A 302 -57.70 204.58 21.24
C ASN A 302 -57.84 203.60 22.42
N GLN A 303 -58.82 203.79 23.31
CA GLN A 303 -59.19 202.82 24.35
C GLN A 303 -59.70 201.50 23.75
N SER A 304 -60.55 201.55 22.72
CA SER A 304 -61.05 200.36 22.02
C SER A 304 -59.93 199.61 21.28
N LEU A 305 -58.98 200.33 20.68
CA LEU A 305 -57.78 199.75 20.07
C LEU A 305 -56.87 199.14 21.14
N SER A 306 -56.64 199.82 22.26
CA SER A 306 -55.86 199.31 23.40
C SER A 306 -56.46 198.05 24.01
N GLN A 307 -57.78 197.99 24.22
CA GLN A 307 -58.46 196.78 24.71
C GLN A 307 -58.32 195.65 23.68
N ARG A 308 -58.49 195.94 22.39
CA ARG A 308 -58.33 194.95 21.33
C ARG A 308 -56.89 194.45 21.19
N GLU A 309 -55.90 195.29 21.47
CA GLU A 309 -54.49 194.92 21.54
C GLU A 309 -54.22 194.00 22.73
N GLU A 310 -54.79 194.28 23.91
CA GLU A 310 -54.73 193.41 25.09
C GLU A 310 -55.45 192.06 24.86
N ASP A 311 -56.64 192.07 24.27
CA ASP A 311 -57.40 190.87 23.92
C ASP A 311 -56.63 189.98 22.93
N LEU A 312 -56.01 190.59 21.91
CA LEU A 312 -55.16 189.92 20.93
C LEU A 312 -53.85 189.41 21.56
N TYR A 313 -53.24 190.18 22.47
CA TYR A 313 -52.04 189.77 23.19
C TYR A 313 -52.31 188.54 24.07
N GLU A 314 -53.40 188.54 24.85
CA GLU A 314 -53.80 187.38 25.63
C GLU A 314 -54.28 186.21 24.75
N GLN A 315 -54.84 186.46 23.56
CA GLN A 315 -55.15 185.41 22.59
C GLN A 315 -53.88 184.77 22.02
N VAL A 316 -52.88 185.59 21.63
CA VAL A 316 -51.58 185.11 21.14
C VAL A 316 -50.85 184.33 22.22
N LYS A 317 -50.81 184.82 23.46
CA LYS A 317 -50.25 184.14 24.62
C LYS A 317 -50.94 182.79 24.88
N ARG A 318 -52.27 182.73 24.86
CA ARG A 318 -53.03 181.46 24.94
C ARG A 318 -52.71 180.51 23.77
N SER A 319 -52.57 181.04 22.55
CA SER A 319 -52.20 180.24 21.38
C SER A 319 -50.77 179.70 21.44
N ILE A 320 -49.83 180.48 22.00
CA ILE A 320 -48.44 180.04 22.22
C ILE A 320 -48.43 178.89 23.22
N SER A 321 -49.06 179.02 24.39
CA SER A 321 -49.10 177.94 25.39
C SER A 321 -49.81 176.67 24.90
N LEU A 322 -50.80 176.78 24.01
CA LEU A 322 -51.41 175.61 23.35
C LEU A 322 -50.46 174.93 22.34
N VAL A 323 -49.67 175.71 21.61
CA VAL A 323 -48.64 175.17 20.69
C VAL A 323 -47.47 174.55 21.46
N GLU A 324 -47.04 175.18 22.55
CA GLU A 324 -46.01 174.65 23.47
C GLU A 324 -46.48 173.33 24.08
N GLN A 325 -47.71 173.26 24.60
CA GLN A 325 -48.29 172.03 25.13
C GLN A 325 -48.38 170.92 24.06
N ALA A 326 -48.85 171.25 22.85
CA ALA A 326 -48.91 170.28 21.75
C ALA A 326 -47.52 169.81 21.28
N GLN A 327 -46.49 170.67 21.35
CA GLN A 327 -45.10 170.28 21.08
C GLN A 327 -44.54 169.38 22.18
N LEU A 328 -44.84 169.66 23.45
CA LEU A 328 -44.47 168.79 24.57
C LEU A 328 -45.10 167.40 24.40
N GLU A 329 -46.42 167.32 24.21
CA GLU A 329 -47.14 166.06 23.95
C GLU A 329 -46.61 165.32 22.71
N GLN A 330 -46.25 166.04 21.64
CA GLN A 330 -45.61 165.45 20.46
C GLN A 330 -44.22 164.87 20.79
N THR A 331 -43.40 165.56 21.56
CA THR A 331 -42.07 165.04 21.97
C THR A 331 -42.19 163.86 22.93
N GLU A 332 -43.12 163.89 23.88
CA GLU A 332 -43.42 162.75 24.76
C GLU A 332 -43.88 161.52 23.97
N ALA A 333 -44.79 161.69 23.01
CA ALA A 333 -45.26 160.61 22.14
C ALA A 333 -44.14 160.04 21.24
N LEU A 334 -43.22 160.89 20.76
CA LEU A 334 -42.04 160.45 20.01
C LEU A 334 -41.08 159.65 20.89
N VAL A 335 -40.78 160.12 22.10
CA VAL A 335 -39.93 159.42 23.08
C VAL A 335 -40.54 158.09 23.50
N GLN A 336 -41.85 158.03 23.78
CA GLN A 336 -42.55 156.78 24.09
C GLN A 336 -42.50 155.79 22.92
N LYS A 337 -42.67 156.26 21.68
CA LYS A 337 -42.54 155.44 20.47
C LYS A 337 -41.11 154.91 20.29
N GLU A 338 -40.10 155.72 20.58
CA GLU A 338 -38.69 155.32 20.51
C GLU A 338 -38.35 154.28 21.59
N GLN A 339 -38.76 154.51 22.84
CA GLN A 339 -38.64 153.56 23.96
C GLN A 339 -39.30 152.21 23.65
N LEU A 340 -40.54 152.21 23.14
CA LEU A 340 -41.23 150.98 22.71
C LEU A 340 -40.52 150.32 21.52
N GLY A 341 -39.91 151.10 20.63
CA GLY A 341 -39.04 150.61 19.55
C GLY A 341 -37.80 149.89 20.08
N GLU A 342 -37.11 150.48 21.04
CA GLU A 342 -35.96 149.88 21.73
C GLU A 342 -36.34 148.64 22.54
N GLU A 343 -37.51 148.62 23.19
CA GLU A 343 -37.99 147.45 23.92
C GLU A 343 -38.32 146.30 22.97
N LEU A 344 -39.00 146.59 21.85
CA LEU A 344 -39.24 145.60 20.79
C LEU A 344 -37.94 145.12 20.15
N ALA A 345 -36.93 145.99 19.97
CA ALA A 345 -35.61 145.60 19.48
C ALA A 345 -34.90 144.68 20.47
N ARG A 346 -34.81 145.06 21.76
CA ARG A 346 -34.21 144.25 22.84
C ARG A 346 -34.93 142.91 23.01
N MET A 347 -36.25 142.85 22.83
CA MET A 347 -37.00 141.59 22.86
C MET A 347 -36.75 140.72 21.64
N ARG A 348 -36.66 141.30 20.43
CA ARG A 348 -36.27 140.56 19.21
C ARG A 348 -34.87 139.97 19.33
N GLU A 349 -33.91 140.77 19.78
CA GLU A 349 -32.52 140.35 20.00
C GLU A 349 -32.46 139.14 20.95
N ARG A 350 -33.14 139.20 22.10
CA ARG A 350 -33.25 138.07 23.04
C ARG A 350 -33.89 136.83 22.44
N PHE A 351 -34.95 136.97 21.63
CA PHE A 351 -35.54 135.82 20.93
C PHE A 351 -34.58 135.23 19.90
N GLU A 352 -33.84 136.06 19.17
CA GLU A 352 -32.82 135.61 18.22
C GLU A 352 -31.61 134.97 18.94
N GLU A 353 -31.22 135.45 20.12
CA GLU A 353 -30.23 134.80 20.99
C GLU A 353 -30.69 133.44 21.46
N HIS A 354 -31.94 133.31 21.94
CA HIS A 354 -32.51 132.02 22.34
C HIS A 354 -32.61 131.04 21.15
N VAL A 355 -32.98 131.52 19.96
CA VAL A 355 -32.99 130.69 18.73
C VAL A 355 -31.58 130.27 18.35
N ARG A 356 -30.59 131.19 18.36
CA ARG A 356 -29.17 130.88 18.10
C ARG A 356 -28.63 129.87 19.10
N ALA A 357 -28.88 130.04 20.40
CA ALA A 357 -28.44 129.13 21.46
C ALA A 357 -29.12 127.75 21.39
N SER A 358 -30.38 127.69 20.97
CA SER A 358 -31.08 126.43 20.70
C SER A 358 -30.47 125.72 19.48
N GLN A 359 -30.19 126.44 18.40
CA GLN A 359 -29.58 125.91 17.18
C GLN A 359 -28.15 125.38 17.43
N THR A 360 -27.32 126.10 18.19
CA THR A 360 -25.97 125.62 18.53
C THR A 360 -26.02 124.38 19.43
N LYS A 361 -26.94 124.32 20.40
CA LYS A 361 -27.14 123.13 21.24
C LYS A 361 -27.60 121.92 20.41
N ILE A 362 -28.57 122.09 19.51
CA ILE A 362 -29.02 121.04 18.59
C ILE A 362 -27.88 120.57 17.67
N GLN A 363 -27.02 121.49 17.21
CA GLN A 363 -25.86 121.12 16.40
C GLN A 363 -24.81 120.35 17.20
N GLN A 364 -24.51 120.77 18.44
CA GLN A 364 -23.60 120.06 19.35
C GLN A 364 -24.11 118.64 19.67
N GLU A 365 -25.41 118.48 19.95
CA GLU A 365 -26.03 117.17 20.19
C GLU A 365 -25.95 116.26 18.96
N ARG A 366 -26.17 116.82 17.75
CA ARG A 366 -26.00 116.09 16.48
C ARG A 366 -24.55 115.71 16.20
N GLU A 367 -23.58 116.55 16.57
CA GLU A 367 -22.16 116.27 16.38
C GLU A 367 -21.65 115.25 17.39
N ALA A 368 -22.06 115.32 18.65
CA ALA A 368 -21.80 114.29 19.66
C ALA A 368 -22.37 112.93 19.25
N ALA A 369 -23.64 112.87 18.84
CA ALA A 369 -24.27 111.63 18.36
C ALA A 369 -23.57 111.05 17.12
N ARG A 370 -23.06 111.90 16.20
CA ARG A 370 -22.23 111.45 15.07
C ARG A 370 -20.88 110.90 15.51
N GLN A 371 -20.22 111.54 16.47
CA GLN A 371 -18.93 111.06 17.01
C GLN A 371 -19.09 109.71 17.72
N GLU A 372 -20.16 109.54 18.51
CA GLU A 372 -20.50 108.27 19.15
C GLU A 372 -20.80 107.17 18.12
N ASN A 373 -21.60 107.45 17.09
CA ASN A 373 -21.86 106.49 16.00
C ASN A 373 -20.58 106.13 15.22
N LEU A 374 -19.70 107.10 14.95
CA LEU A 374 -18.41 106.84 14.31
C LEU A 374 -17.48 105.99 15.17
N PHE A 375 -17.45 106.23 16.48
CA PHE A 375 -16.70 105.40 17.44
C PHE A 375 -17.23 103.97 17.49
N LEU A 376 -18.56 103.78 17.54
CA LEU A 376 -19.18 102.45 17.50
C LEU A 376 -18.90 101.72 16.18
N ILE A 377 -18.89 102.44 15.04
CA ILE A 377 -18.53 101.86 13.74
C ILE A 377 -17.06 101.43 13.70
N ASP A 378 -16.14 102.26 14.19
CA ASP A 378 -14.70 101.97 14.26
C ASP A 378 -14.39 100.80 15.22
N ASP A 379 -15.05 100.72 16.38
CA ASP A 379 -14.91 99.60 17.30
C ASP A 379 -15.47 98.29 16.72
N LEU A 380 -16.67 98.32 16.12
CA LEU A 380 -17.23 97.16 15.42
C LEU A 380 -16.37 96.72 14.23
N GLN A 381 -15.72 97.65 13.52
CA GLN A 381 -14.76 97.33 12.45
C GLN A 381 -13.49 96.67 13.01
N LYS A 382 -12.97 97.13 14.16
CA LYS A 382 -11.85 96.47 14.85
C LYS A 382 -12.21 95.05 15.29
N GLN A 383 -13.34 94.88 15.97
CA GLN A 383 -13.85 93.57 16.37
C GLN A 383 -14.03 92.64 15.14
N LEU A 384 -14.60 93.15 14.03
CA LEU A 384 -14.78 92.39 12.81
C LEU A 384 -13.44 91.98 12.16
N THR A 385 -12.46 92.87 12.11
CA THR A 385 -11.12 92.55 11.56
C THR A 385 -10.36 91.56 12.46
N GLU A 386 -10.47 91.68 13.78
CA GLU A 386 -9.89 90.71 14.71
C GLU A 386 -10.54 89.32 14.55
N LEU A 387 -11.87 89.23 14.57
CA LEU A 387 -12.59 87.97 14.37
C LEU A 387 -12.28 87.34 12.99
N THR A 388 -12.09 88.16 11.96
CA THR A 388 -11.67 87.70 10.63
C THR A 388 -10.25 87.12 10.65
N ALA A 389 -9.31 87.76 11.35
CA ALA A 389 -7.95 87.26 11.52
C ALA A 389 -7.89 85.98 12.37
N GLN A 390 -8.64 85.93 13.48
CA GLN A 390 -8.79 84.73 14.32
C GLN A 390 -9.38 83.56 13.50
N HIS A 391 -10.42 83.82 12.68
CA HIS A 391 -11.01 82.81 11.80
C HIS A 391 -9.99 82.28 10.77
N ALA A 392 -9.21 83.16 10.13
CA ALA A 392 -8.16 82.77 9.19
C ALA A 392 -7.09 81.86 9.85
N LEU A 393 -6.62 82.22 11.05
CA LEU A 393 -5.65 81.42 11.81
C LEU A 393 -6.20 80.06 12.24
N ILE A 394 -7.48 79.98 12.62
CA ILE A 394 -8.15 78.71 12.95
C ILE A 394 -8.32 77.85 11.70
N LYS A 395 -8.67 78.46 10.56
CA LYS A 395 -8.81 77.78 9.27
C LYS A 395 -7.49 77.19 8.78
N GLU A 396 -6.39 77.95 8.83
CA GLU A 396 -5.06 77.44 8.43
C GLU A 396 -4.64 76.24 9.29
N LYS A 397 -4.82 76.32 10.61
CA LYS A 397 -4.58 75.21 11.54
C LYS A 397 -5.43 73.99 11.18
N TYR A 398 -6.73 74.17 10.97
CA TYR A 398 -7.62 73.07 10.55
C TYR A 398 -7.17 72.43 9.22
N GLU A 399 -6.81 73.22 8.22
CA GLU A 399 -6.31 72.71 6.93
C GLU A 399 -4.98 71.96 7.07
N LYS A 400 -4.12 72.34 8.03
CA LYS A 400 -2.91 71.59 8.39
C LYS A 400 -3.25 70.25 9.03
N GLU A 401 -4.08 70.23 10.07
CA GLU A 401 -4.52 69.00 10.74
C GLU A 401 -5.20 68.02 9.77
N VAL A 402 -5.96 68.52 8.79
CA VAL A 402 -6.58 67.69 7.73
C VAL A 402 -5.52 67.04 6.82
N ARG A 403 -4.44 67.75 6.47
CA ARG A 403 -3.34 67.22 5.66
C ARG A 403 -2.55 66.16 6.44
N GLU A 404 -2.12 66.47 7.65
CA GLU A 404 -1.37 65.54 8.51
C GLU A 404 -2.21 64.29 8.84
N LYS A 405 -3.51 64.43 9.10
CA LYS A 405 -4.44 63.30 9.23
C LYS A 405 -4.54 62.45 7.96
N ALA A 406 -4.52 63.05 6.77
CA ALA A 406 -4.57 62.31 5.51
C ALA A 406 -3.27 61.51 5.27
N GLU A 407 -2.12 62.11 5.55
CA GLU A 407 -0.79 61.47 5.46
C GLU A 407 -0.64 60.32 6.46
N LEU A 408 -1.07 60.52 7.71
CA LEU A 408 -1.15 59.47 8.72
C LEU A 408 -2.14 58.35 8.34
N SER A 409 -3.25 58.69 7.68
CA SER A 409 -4.22 57.70 7.20
C SER A 409 -3.68 56.88 6.03
N ALA A 410 -2.92 57.49 5.13
CA ALA A 410 -2.27 56.82 3.99
C ALA A 410 -1.16 55.87 4.46
N THR A 411 -0.26 56.33 5.33
CA THR A 411 0.80 55.49 5.91
C THR A 411 0.25 54.36 6.77
N LEU A 412 -0.83 54.58 7.53
CA LEU A 412 -1.53 53.50 8.25
C LEU A 412 -2.20 52.49 7.30
N LEU A 413 -2.66 52.91 6.12
CA LEU A 413 -3.20 52.00 5.10
C LEU A 413 -2.08 51.17 4.46
N GLU A 414 -0.94 51.79 4.15
CA GLU A 414 0.24 51.12 3.61
C GLU A 414 0.82 50.09 4.59
N LEU A 415 1.04 50.47 5.85
CA LEU A 415 1.52 49.55 6.90
C LEU A 415 0.56 48.38 7.13
N LYS A 416 -0.76 48.59 7.02
CA LYS A 416 -1.76 47.50 7.02
C LYS A 416 -1.68 46.62 5.76
N GLY A 417 -1.26 47.17 4.62
CA GLY A 417 -0.95 46.42 3.41
C GLY A 417 0.29 45.54 3.56
N GLN A 418 1.38 46.13 4.06
CA GLN A 418 2.65 45.45 4.34
C GLN A 418 2.47 44.33 5.37
N LEU A 419 1.78 44.58 6.49
CA LEU A 419 1.49 43.55 7.50
C LEU A 419 0.74 42.35 6.89
N ARG A 420 -0.27 42.60 6.06
CA ARG A 420 -1.02 41.54 5.34
C ARG A 420 -0.18 40.81 4.29
N ALA A 421 0.94 41.36 3.82
CA ALA A 421 1.89 40.65 2.98
C ALA A 421 2.75 39.71 3.85
N CYS A 422 3.31 40.22 4.95
CA CYS A 422 4.06 39.43 5.92
C CYS A 422 3.23 38.26 6.48
N ASP A 423 1.96 38.46 6.81
CA ASP A 423 1.05 37.40 7.27
C ASP A 423 0.90 36.26 6.23
N ARG A 424 0.86 36.61 4.93
CA ARG A 424 0.80 35.64 3.82
C ARG A 424 2.12 34.92 3.65
N GLU A 425 3.24 35.63 3.72
CA GLU A 425 4.58 35.05 3.60
C GLU A 425 4.87 34.09 4.76
N VAL A 426 4.48 34.43 5.99
CA VAL A 426 4.58 33.56 7.17
C VAL A 426 3.67 32.33 7.04
N THR A 427 2.45 32.46 6.54
CA THR A 427 1.56 31.30 6.33
C THR A 427 2.07 30.37 5.23
N ILE A 428 2.48 30.91 4.08
CA ILE A 428 3.10 30.15 2.98
C ILE A 428 4.40 29.47 3.44
N ALA A 429 5.25 30.16 4.21
CA ALA A 429 6.45 29.58 4.79
C ALA A 429 6.13 28.43 5.76
N ALA A 430 5.14 28.61 6.65
CA ALA A 430 4.71 27.57 7.58
C ALA A 430 4.13 26.33 6.87
N GLU A 431 3.37 26.52 5.79
CA GLU A 431 2.87 25.43 4.93
C GLU A 431 4.01 24.71 4.21
N ASN A 432 4.97 25.46 3.64
CA ASN A 432 6.17 24.90 3.03
C ASN A 432 7.00 24.09 4.03
N TYR A 433 7.24 24.60 5.26
CA TYR A 433 7.98 23.85 6.27
C TYR A 433 7.25 22.58 6.74
N ARG A 434 5.91 22.60 6.83
CA ARG A 434 5.10 21.39 7.09
C ARG A 434 5.22 20.39 5.94
N ALA A 435 5.18 20.83 4.68
CA ALA A 435 5.33 19.97 3.51
C ALA A 435 6.74 19.33 3.45
N HIS A 436 7.80 20.11 3.72
CA HIS A 436 9.16 19.57 3.79
C HIS A 436 9.33 18.59 4.96
N SER A 437 8.76 18.88 6.14
CA SER A 437 8.82 18.00 7.31
C SER A 437 8.08 16.68 7.09
N THR A 438 6.89 16.72 6.50
CA THR A 438 6.11 15.50 6.15
C THR A 438 6.78 14.67 5.06
N ASN A 439 7.41 15.30 4.06
CA ASN A 439 8.20 14.60 3.04
C ASN A 439 9.46 13.95 3.66
N ALA A 440 10.23 14.69 4.48
CA ALA A 440 11.42 14.17 5.14
C ALA A 440 11.13 13.03 6.13
N THR A 441 10.00 13.09 6.86
CA THR A 441 9.57 12.00 7.72
C THR A 441 9.08 10.78 6.94
N LEU A 442 8.40 10.96 5.80
CA LEU A 442 8.05 9.88 4.89
C LEU A 442 9.30 9.20 4.29
N GLN A 443 10.26 9.97 3.77
CA GLN A 443 11.53 9.46 3.25
C GLN A 443 12.29 8.68 4.32
N ARG A 444 12.41 9.23 5.54
CA ARG A 444 13.00 8.53 6.69
C ARG A 444 12.29 7.21 6.97
N SER A 445 10.95 7.18 6.91
CA SER A 445 10.18 5.96 7.17
C SER A 445 10.43 4.86 6.11
N SER A 446 10.53 5.22 4.82
CA SER A 446 10.91 4.27 3.75
C SER A 446 12.32 3.73 3.96
N ALA A 447 13.29 4.62 4.20
CA ALA A 447 14.67 4.23 4.46
C ALA A 447 14.82 3.31 5.69
N THR A 448 14.05 3.55 6.76
CA THR A 448 14.02 2.61 7.90
C THR A 448 13.37 1.27 7.55
N GLN A 449 12.30 1.27 6.73
CA GLN A 449 11.65 0.03 6.30
C GLN A 449 12.58 -0.82 5.40
N GLU A 450 13.34 -0.19 4.51
CA GLU A 450 14.35 -0.83 3.67
C GLU A 450 15.55 -1.34 4.48
N ALA A 451 16.01 -0.57 5.48
CA ALA A 451 17.03 -1.02 6.42
C ALA A 451 16.58 -2.23 7.25
N ASP A 452 15.34 -2.26 7.73
CA ASP A 452 14.82 -3.41 8.47
C ASP A 452 14.58 -4.64 7.56
N ARG A 453 14.10 -4.46 6.32
CA ARG A 453 14.02 -5.55 5.32
C ARG A 453 15.39 -6.19 5.08
N THR A 454 16.37 -5.41 4.64
CA THR A 454 17.73 -5.88 4.37
C THR A 454 18.41 -6.48 5.61
N ARG A 455 18.12 -5.96 6.81
CA ARG A 455 18.53 -6.57 8.08
C ARG A 455 17.89 -7.93 8.33
N THR A 456 16.60 -8.12 8.04
CA THR A 456 15.94 -9.44 8.17
C THR A 456 16.45 -10.45 7.15
N GLU A 457 16.68 -10.03 5.90
CA GLU A 457 17.29 -10.83 4.83
C GLU A 457 18.71 -11.27 5.20
N TYR A 458 19.56 -10.34 5.65
CA TYR A 458 20.91 -10.65 6.15
C TYR A 458 20.87 -11.67 7.31
N GLN A 459 19.94 -11.52 8.26
CA GLN A 459 19.80 -12.49 9.34
C GLN A 459 19.30 -13.87 8.86
N GLN A 460 18.50 -13.95 7.80
CA GLN A 460 18.10 -15.22 7.20
C GLN A 460 19.32 -15.88 6.54
N LEU A 461 20.01 -15.16 5.67
CA LEU A 461 21.22 -15.62 4.97
C LEU A 461 22.34 -16.03 5.96
N GLN A 462 22.48 -15.34 7.09
CA GLN A 462 23.42 -15.72 8.15
C GLN A 462 23.01 -17.05 8.82
N ARG A 463 21.71 -17.26 9.11
CA ARG A 463 21.21 -18.52 9.67
C ARG A 463 21.42 -19.69 8.70
N GLU A 464 21.21 -19.48 7.40
CA GLU A 464 21.46 -20.46 6.35
C GLU A 464 22.95 -20.83 6.26
N ARG A 465 23.84 -19.82 6.16
CA ARG A 465 25.29 -20.03 6.19
C ARG A 465 25.77 -20.78 7.44
N ASP A 466 25.18 -20.51 8.61
CA ASP A 466 25.51 -21.23 9.84
C ASP A 466 24.86 -22.63 9.95
N GLN A 467 23.81 -22.92 9.19
CA GLN A 467 23.30 -24.29 9.02
C GLN A 467 24.21 -25.10 8.08
N GLU A 468 24.58 -24.55 6.92
CA GLU A 468 25.55 -25.15 6.00
C GLU A 468 26.89 -25.42 6.69
N ARG A 469 27.41 -24.45 7.46
CA ARG A 469 28.65 -24.60 8.24
C ARG A 469 28.58 -25.81 9.18
N LYS A 470 27.43 -26.04 9.84
CA LYS A 470 27.20 -27.22 10.69
C LYS A 470 27.13 -28.50 9.88
N ILE A 471 26.43 -28.51 8.74
CA ILE A 471 26.36 -29.68 7.84
C ILE A 471 27.76 -30.08 7.38
N LEU A 472 28.52 -29.14 6.82
CA LEU A 472 29.92 -29.36 6.39
C LEU A 472 30.81 -29.81 7.56
N GLN A 473 30.61 -29.31 8.77
CA GLN A 473 31.35 -29.76 9.95
C GLN A 473 30.97 -31.20 10.38
N THR A 474 29.71 -31.62 10.24
CA THR A 474 29.28 -33.02 10.44
C THR A 474 29.79 -33.97 9.34
N GLU A 475 29.93 -33.47 8.11
CA GLU A 475 30.55 -34.21 7.01
C GLU A 475 32.07 -34.37 7.23
N ILE A 476 32.79 -33.28 7.52
CA ILE A 476 34.24 -33.30 7.80
C ILE A 476 34.56 -34.24 8.97
N THR A 477 33.78 -34.21 10.06
CA THR A 477 33.98 -35.14 11.19
C THR A 477 33.65 -36.59 10.81
N THR A 478 32.69 -36.82 9.91
CA THR A 478 32.39 -38.15 9.36
C THR A 478 33.46 -38.67 8.41
N LEU A 479 34.04 -37.81 7.56
CA LEU A 479 35.16 -38.13 6.68
C LEU A 479 36.43 -38.42 7.51
N LYS A 480 36.74 -37.62 8.54
CA LYS A 480 37.82 -37.91 9.49
C LYS A 480 37.64 -39.26 10.20
N ARG A 481 36.43 -39.59 10.65
CA ARG A 481 36.12 -40.90 11.26
C ARG A 481 36.34 -42.06 10.28
N ARG A 482 35.94 -41.89 9.01
CA ARG A 482 36.15 -42.88 7.94
C ARG A 482 37.65 -43.04 7.61
N LEU A 483 38.39 -41.94 7.56
CA LEU A 483 39.84 -41.94 7.36
C LEU A 483 40.55 -42.67 8.49
N HIS A 484 40.32 -42.30 9.75
CA HIS A 484 40.92 -42.98 10.90
C HIS A 484 40.58 -44.47 10.97
N LYS A 485 39.37 -44.88 10.55
CA LYS A 485 39.06 -46.30 10.43
C LYS A 485 39.92 -46.97 9.34
N ALA A 486 40.01 -46.38 8.15
CA ALA A 486 40.83 -46.92 7.06
C ALA A 486 42.35 -46.93 7.39
N GLU A 487 42.83 -45.94 8.15
CA GLU A 487 44.20 -45.90 8.68
C GLU A 487 44.45 -47.04 9.67
N HIS A 488 43.51 -47.31 10.58
CA HIS A 488 43.60 -48.43 11.52
C HIS A 488 43.46 -49.80 10.82
N ASP A 489 42.49 -49.96 9.92
CA ASP A 489 42.31 -51.17 9.11
C ASP A 489 43.60 -51.47 8.29
N LEU A 490 44.28 -50.43 7.78
CA LEU A 490 45.58 -50.55 7.09
C LEU A 490 46.75 -50.88 8.03
N LEU A 491 46.75 -50.40 9.26
CA LEU A 491 47.76 -50.79 10.26
C LEU A 491 47.60 -52.26 10.65
N ASN A 492 46.37 -52.70 10.94
CA ASN A 492 46.06 -54.10 11.24
C ASN A 492 46.50 -55.02 10.08
N ALA A 493 46.18 -54.66 8.83
CA ALA A 493 46.62 -55.42 7.66
C ALA A 493 48.15 -55.46 7.49
N LYS A 494 48.88 -54.41 7.90
CA LYS A 494 50.36 -54.41 7.92
C LYS A 494 50.91 -55.29 9.03
N GLU A 495 50.28 -55.31 10.21
CA GLU A 495 50.65 -56.20 11.31
C GLU A 495 50.40 -57.67 10.93
N GLU A 496 49.28 -57.98 10.28
CA GLU A 496 49.01 -59.29 9.67
C GLU A 496 50.08 -59.67 8.63
N CYS A 497 50.47 -58.75 7.74
CA CYS A 497 51.56 -58.98 6.78
C CYS A 497 52.90 -59.27 7.48
N LEU A 498 53.21 -58.59 8.58
CA LEU A 498 54.41 -58.86 9.38
C LEU A 498 54.33 -60.23 10.07
N HIS A 499 53.18 -60.60 10.63
CA HIS A 499 52.96 -61.94 11.20
C HIS A 499 53.09 -63.05 10.15
N LEU A 500 52.48 -62.88 8.97
CA LEU A 500 52.62 -63.82 7.85
C LEU A 500 54.05 -63.91 7.33
N THR A 501 54.78 -62.80 7.27
CA THR A 501 56.21 -62.77 6.89
C THR A 501 57.07 -63.50 7.91
N ASN A 502 56.84 -63.26 9.21
CA ASN A 502 57.53 -63.93 10.30
C ASN A 502 57.26 -65.45 10.28
N ASN A 503 56.00 -65.86 10.10
CA ASN A 503 55.60 -67.27 9.98
C ASN A 503 56.20 -67.93 8.73
N THR A 504 56.23 -67.23 7.59
CA THR A 504 56.88 -67.70 6.36
C THR A 504 58.37 -67.96 6.61
N SER A 505 59.07 -67.00 7.22
CA SER A 505 60.49 -67.17 7.56
C SER A 505 60.74 -68.33 8.56
N ALA A 506 59.75 -68.67 9.41
CA ALA A 506 59.82 -69.79 10.33
C ALA A 506 59.65 -71.13 9.60
N LEU A 507 58.63 -71.22 8.73
CA LEU A 507 58.41 -72.38 7.87
C LEU A 507 59.57 -72.60 6.88
N GLU A 508 60.21 -71.54 6.39
CA GLU A 508 61.43 -71.63 5.58
C GLU A 508 62.62 -72.22 6.37
N ARG A 509 62.78 -71.81 7.63
CA ARG A 509 63.80 -72.36 8.55
C ARG A 509 63.51 -73.84 8.88
N GLU A 510 62.27 -74.18 9.19
CA GLU A 510 61.84 -75.56 9.42
C GLU A 510 62.01 -76.43 8.17
N LEU A 511 61.63 -75.92 6.99
CA LEU A 511 61.85 -76.58 5.70
C LEU A 511 63.34 -76.78 5.40
N HIS A 512 64.21 -75.84 5.76
CA HIS A 512 65.66 -76.01 5.59
C HIS A 512 66.22 -77.09 6.52
N LEU A 513 65.81 -77.11 7.79
CA LEU A 513 66.14 -78.18 8.74
C LEU A 513 65.62 -79.55 8.26
N ALA A 514 64.39 -79.59 7.74
CA ALA A 514 63.79 -80.82 7.19
C ALA A 514 64.51 -81.31 5.93
N LYS A 515 65.00 -80.40 5.05
CA LYS A 515 65.86 -80.75 3.90
C LYS A 515 67.18 -81.37 4.37
N LEU A 516 67.87 -80.73 5.33
CA LEU A 516 69.12 -81.25 5.90
C LEU A 516 68.93 -82.62 6.58
N ALA A 517 67.81 -82.83 7.26
CA ALA A 517 67.44 -84.12 7.85
C ALA A 517 67.15 -85.19 6.77
N ARG A 518 66.41 -84.82 5.71
CA ARG A 518 66.14 -85.70 4.56
C ARG A 518 67.44 -86.10 3.85
N GLU A 519 68.33 -85.14 3.59
CA GLU A 519 69.66 -85.35 3.01
C GLU A 519 70.56 -86.21 3.91
N GLY A 520 70.35 -86.18 5.24
CA GLY A 520 70.94 -87.14 6.19
C GLY A 520 70.44 -88.57 5.98
N ILE A 521 69.12 -88.75 5.90
CA ILE A 521 68.49 -90.06 5.65
C ILE A 521 68.84 -90.60 4.26
N GLU A 522 68.89 -89.73 3.25
CA GLU A 522 69.25 -90.08 1.86
C GLU A 522 70.71 -90.52 1.76
N ARG A 523 71.64 -89.86 2.45
CA ARG A 523 73.04 -90.32 2.57
C ARG A 523 73.14 -91.68 3.25
N GLY A 524 72.48 -91.85 4.40
CA GLY A 524 72.44 -93.12 5.13
C GLY A 524 71.92 -94.27 4.26
N ARG A 525 70.77 -94.08 3.59
CA ARG A 525 70.24 -95.04 2.61
C ARG A 525 71.18 -95.32 1.44
N SER A 526 71.95 -94.33 0.98
CA SER A 526 72.97 -94.54 -0.06
C SER A 526 74.10 -95.46 0.44
N ASP A 527 74.49 -95.32 1.71
CA ASP A 527 75.59 -96.08 2.31
C ASP A 527 75.13 -97.50 2.69
N ASP A 528 73.89 -97.66 3.18
CA ASP A 528 73.22 -98.96 3.31
C ASP A 528 73.10 -99.67 1.95
N LEU A 529 72.72 -98.95 0.89
CA LEU A 529 72.61 -99.53 -0.45
C LEU A 529 73.99 -99.97 -0.99
N LYS A 530 75.06 -99.19 -0.75
CA LYS A 530 76.44 -99.60 -1.08
C LYS A 530 76.85 -100.86 -0.31
N LEU A 531 76.51 -100.95 0.98
CA LEU A 531 76.80 -102.12 1.82
C LEU A 531 76.05 -103.36 1.32
N ILE A 532 74.76 -103.26 1.02
CA ILE A 532 73.94 -104.36 0.48
C ILE A 532 74.45 -104.78 -0.92
N THR A 533 74.77 -103.82 -1.79
CA THR A 533 75.32 -104.08 -3.13
C THR A 533 76.67 -104.80 -3.05
N ARG A 534 77.55 -104.39 -2.13
CA ARG A 534 78.80 -105.09 -1.85
C ARG A 534 78.56 -106.52 -1.37
N GLN A 535 77.65 -106.73 -0.41
CA GLN A 535 77.29 -108.06 0.07
C GLN A 535 76.59 -108.93 -1.00
N ALA A 536 75.96 -108.34 -2.02
CA ALA A 536 75.42 -109.06 -3.16
C ALA A 536 76.56 -109.50 -4.10
N SER A 537 77.47 -108.59 -4.45
CA SER A 537 78.68 -108.89 -5.23
C SER A 537 79.52 -110.01 -4.61
N GLU A 538 79.78 -109.95 -3.29
CA GLU A 538 80.51 -110.97 -2.53
C GLU A 538 79.77 -112.31 -2.40
N ARG A 539 78.47 -112.38 -2.76
CA ARG A 539 77.71 -113.64 -2.92
C ARG A 539 77.75 -114.14 -4.35
N GLU A 540 77.57 -113.27 -5.35
CA GLU A 540 77.69 -113.66 -6.76
C GLU A 540 79.09 -114.20 -7.09
N GLU A 541 80.15 -113.57 -6.58
CA GLU A 541 81.53 -113.99 -6.82
C GLU A 541 81.79 -115.41 -6.30
N LYS A 542 81.23 -115.76 -5.13
CA LYS A 542 81.26 -117.12 -4.57
C LYS A 542 80.44 -118.12 -5.39
N LEU A 543 79.32 -117.68 -5.98
CA LEU A 543 78.51 -118.52 -6.86
C LEU A 543 79.19 -118.74 -8.23
N ARG A 544 79.85 -117.74 -8.80
CA ARG A 544 80.66 -117.88 -10.04
C ARG A 544 81.76 -118.92 -9.86
N ALA A 545 82.57 -118.79 -8.81
CA ALA A 545 83.63 -119.75 -8.51
C ALA A 545 83.10 -121.18 -8.29
N ALA A 546 81.89 -121.34 -7.74
CA ALA A 546 81.24 -122.64 -7.57
C ALA A 546 80.65 -123.23 -8.87
N MET A 547 80.34 -122.41 -9.88
CA MET A 547 79.96 -122.90 -11.21
C MET A 547 81.19 -123.28 -12.04
N GLU A 548 82.26 -122.50 -11.97
CA GLU A 548 83.54 -122.77 -12.66
C GLU A 548 84.12 -124.14 -12.25
N ASP A 549 84.16 -124.42 -10.94
CA ASP A 549 84.52 -125.73 -10.35
C ASP A 549 83.52 -126.87 -10.65
N ALA A 550 82.35 -126.58 -11.23
CA ALA A 550 81.40 -127.58 -11.73
C ALA A 550 81.53 -127.80 -13.25
N GLU A 551 81.78 -126.74 -14.02
CA GLU A 551 82.02 -126.77 -15.47
C GLU A 551 83.33 -127.50 -15.81
N ASP A 552 84.38 -127.33 -15.01
CA ASP A 552 85.64 -128.09 -15.13
C ASP A 552 85.41 -129.61 -14.95
N LYS A 553 84.65 -130.00 -13.92
CA LYS A 553 84.34 -131.41 -13.64
C LYS A 553 83.47 -132.04 -14.72
N HIS A 554 82.53 -131.28 -15.28
CA HIS A 554 81.73 -131.74 -16.41
C HIS A 554 82.60 -131.93 -17.66
N SER A 555 83.50 -130.99 -17.94
CA SER A 555 84.43 -131.05 -19.08
C SER A 555 85.36 -132.27 -19.01
N GLN A 556 85.84 -132.62 -17.80
CA GLN A 556 86.62 -133.84 -17.57
C GLN A 556 85.82 -135.12 -17.89
N GLN A 557 84.57 -135.21 -17.41
CA GLN A 557 83.70 -136.37 -17.67
C GLN A 557 83.37 -136.54 -19.17
N VAL A 558 83.12 -135.44 -19.89
CA VAL A 558 82.89 -135.48 -21.34
C VAL A 558 84.12 -136.00 -22.08
N HIS A 559 85.33 -135.57 -21.70
CA HIS A 559 86.58 -136.03 -22.31
C HIS A 559 86.84 -137.54 -22.11
N GLU A 560 86.45 -138.10 -20.97
CA GLU A 560 86.50 -139.55 -20.73
C GLU A 560 85.51 -140.33 -21.61
N MET A 561 84.29 -139.80 -21.81
CA MET A 561 83.31 -140.41 -22.71
C MET A 561 83.76 -140.39 -24.18
N ASP A 562 84.27 -139.26 -24.68
CA ASP A 562 84.79 -139.15 -26.05
C ASP A 562 85.97 -140.11 -26.29
N SER A 563 86.84 -140.26 -25.29
CA SER A 563 87.93 -141.25 -25.29
C SER A 563 87.41 -142.69 -25.35
N MET A 564 86.23 -142.98 -24.79
CA MET A 564 85.59 -144.29 -24.85
C MET A 564 84.91 -144.54 -26.20
N LEU A 565 84.19 -143.55 -26.74
CA LEU A 565 83.54 -143.59 -28.06
C LEU A 565 84.56 -143.77 -29.20
N HIS A 566 85.72 -143.11 -29.12
CA HIS A 566 86.81 -143.31 -30.07
C HIS A 566 87.32 -144.75 -30.11
N ARG A 567 87.38 -145.43 -28.96
CA ARG A 567 87.80 -146.85 -28.88
C ARG A 567 86.77 -147.78 -29.52
N GLN A 568 85.47 -147.53 -29.29
CA GLN A 568 84.39 -148.33 -29.88
C GLN A 568 84.30 -148.16 -31.40
N ASN A 569 84.34 -146.93 -31.93
CA ASN A 569 84.29 -146.66 -33.37
C ASN A 569 85.43 -147.35 -34.14
N LYS A 570 86.64 -147.41 -33.55
CA LYS A 570 87.81 -148.09 -34.14
C LYS A 570 87.63 -149.62 -34.24
N LEU A 571 86.75 -150.22 -33.43
CA LEU A 571 86.40 -151.64 -33.51
C LEU A 571 85.34 -151.90 -34.61
N ILE A 572 84.32 -151.03 -34.69
CA ILE A 572 83.22 -151.11 -35.67
C ILE A 572 83.75 -151.01 -37.11
N LEU A 573 84.75 -150.16 -37.36
CA LEU A 573 85.38 -150.05 -38.68
C LEU A 573 86.03 -151.36 -39.14
N LYS A 574 86.81 -152.02 -38.28
CA LYS A 574 87.44 -153.32 -38.58
C LYS A 574 86.41 -154.41 -38.93
N LEU A 575 85.30 -154.47 -38.19
CA LEU A 575 84.22 -155.42 -38.44
C LEU A 575 83.56 -155.19 -39.82
N ARG A 576 83.32 -153.92 -40.18
CA ARG A 576 82.78 -153.55 -41.51
C ARG A 576 83.73 -153.94 -42.64
N GLU A 577 85.05 -153.85 -42.44
CA GLU A 577 86.05 -154.22 -43.45
C GLU A 577 86.09 -155.72 -43.74
N GLU A 578 86.00 -156.59 -42.73
CA GLU A 578 85.93 -158.05 -42.96
C GLU A 578 84.63 -158.47 -43.66
N CYS A 579 83.48 -157.96 -43.23
CA CYS A 579 82.19 -158.25 -43.88
C CYS A 579 82.21 -157.86 -45.36
N LYS A 580 82.82 -156.70 -45.69
CA LYS A 580 82.98 -156.22 -47.06
C LYS A 580 83.96 -157.08 -47.87
N ARG A 581 85.00 -157.63 -47.24
CA ARG A 581 85.98 -158.54 -47.88
C ARG A 581 85.37 -159.91 -48.22
N GLN A 582 84.55 -160.46 -47.32
CA GLN A 582 83.84 -161.73 -47.54
C GLN A 582 82.80 -161.64 -48.68
N ALA A 583 82.02 -160.54 -48.73
CA ALA A 583 81.03 -160.34 -49.79
C ALA A 583 81.63 -160.37 -51.21
N VAL A 584 82.84 -159.83 -51.39
CA VAL A 584 83.56 -159.84 -52.68
C VAL A 584 84.06 -161.23 -53.08
N GLN A 585 84.31 -162.14 -52.14
CA GLN A 585 84.62 -163.54 -52.46
C GLN A 585 83.38 -164.30 -52.96
N LEU A 586 82.22 -164.10 -52.33
CA LEU A 586 80.97 -164.78 -52.71
C LEU A 586 80.50 -164.40 -54.13
N ASP A 587 80.58 -163.12 -54.51
CA ASP A 587 80.24 -162.67 -55.86
C ASP A 587 81.16 -163.29 -56.94
N LYS A 588 82.46 -163.39 -56.67
CA LYS A 588 83.43 -164.07 -57.56
C LYS A 588 83.07 -165.54 -57.80
N ILE A 589 82.68 -166.27 -56.76
CA ILE A 589 82.29 -167.69 -56.87
C ILE A 589 80.95 -167.82 -57.63
N THR A 590 79.97 -166.97 -57.31
CA THR A 590 78.64 -166.96 -57.92
C THR A 590 78.69 -166.71 -59.43
N LYS A 591 79.51 -165.74 -59.88
CA LYS A 591 79.74 -165.46 -61.30
C LYS A 591 80.38 -166.63 -62.04
N LYS A 592 81.29 -167.37 -61.38
CA LYS A 592 81.94 -168.56 -61.95
C LYS A 592 80.92 -169.68 -62.22
N TYR A 593 80.08 -170.03 -61.24
CA TYR A 593 79.04 -171.05 -61.40
C TYR A 593 78.02 -170.71 -62.50
N ARG A 594 77.56 -169.44 -62.60
CA ARG A 594 76.65 -169.01 -63.68
C ARG A 594 77.24 -169.23 -65.08
N SER A 595 78.55 -169.06 -65.24
CA SER A 595 79.26 -169.30 -66.51
C SER A 595 79.47 -170.78 -66.87
N GLN A 596 79.28 -171.70 -65.91
CA GLN A 596 79.33 -173.15 -66.13
C GLN A 596 77.93 -173.71 -66.41
N ASN A 597 76.92 -173.24 -65.66
CA ASN A 597 75.54 -173.70 -65.81
C ASN A 597 74.95 -173.36 -67.21
N THR A 598 75.36 -172.24 -67.80
CA THR A 598 75.00 -171.87 -69.18
C THR A 598 75.65 -172.76 -70.25
N LYS A 599 76.83 -173.36 -70.00
CA LYS A 599 77.43 -174.34 -70.91
C LYS A 599 76.71 -175.68 -70.84
N LEU A 600 76.49 -176.17 -69.62
CA LEU A 600 75.76 -177.41 -69.36
C LEU A 600 74.33 -177.38 -69.93
N LYS A 601 73.66 -176.22 -69.89
CA LYS A 601 72.34 -176.07 -70.52
C LYS A 601 72.38 -176.25 -72.04
N ASN A 602 73.33 -175.61 -72.74
CA ASN A 602 73.49 -175.76 -74.18
C ASN A 602 73.83 -177.21 -74.59
N GLU A 603 74.56 -177.94 -73.74
CA GLU A 603 74.86 -179.36 -73.94
C GLU A 603 73.62 -180.25 -73.71
N ALA A 604 72.79 -179.92 -72.73
CA ALA A 604 71.51 -180.61 -72.46
C ALA A 604 70.49 -180.40 -73.60
N ASP A 605 70.33 -179.17 -74.08
CA ASP A 605 69.42 -178.83 -75.18
C ASP A 605 69.80 -179.56 -76.50
N LEU A 606 71.09 -179.80 -76.73
CA LEU A 606 71.59 -180.60 -77.87
C LEU A 606 71.39 -182.11 -77.68
N ALA A 607 71.23 -182.58 -76.43
CA ALA A 607 70.93 -183.98 -76.11
C ALA A 607 69.44 -184.28 -76.21
N THR A 608 68.55 -183.40 -75.75
CA THR A 608 67.09 -183.55 -75.88
C THR A 608 66.64 -183.60 -77.35
N GLN A 609 67.20 -182.75 -78.23
CA GLN A 609 66.92 -182.83 -79.69
C GLN A 609 67.37 -184.15 -80.35
N LYS A 610 68.24 -184.94 -79.72
CA LYS A 610 68.57 -186.31 -80.16
C LYS A 610 67.59 -187.31 -79.55
N LEU A 611 67.21 -187.12 -78.29
CA LEU A 611 66.27 -187.96 -77.56
C LEU A 611 64.87 -187.97 -78.20
N GLU A 612 64.36 -186.80 -78.63
CA GLU A 612 63.08 -186.69 -79.36
C GLU A 612 63.06 -187.50 -80.66
N LYS A 613 64.19 -187.51 -81.39
CA LYS A 613 64.35 -188.27 -82.64
C LYS A 613 64.49 -189.78 -82.43
N THR A 614 64.79 -190.22 -81.20
CA THR A 614 64.72 -191.64 -80.83
C THR A 614 63.38 -192.01 -80.21
N LEU A 615 62.75 -191.14 -79.41
CA LEU A 615 61.41 -191.36 -78.83
C LEU A 615 60.34 -191.53 -79.92
N THR A 616 60.36 -190.66 -80.94
CA THR A 616 59.47 -190.78 -82.11
C THR A 616 59.65 -192.08 -82.91
N ARG A 617 60.78 -192.78 -82.75
CA ARG A 617 61.05 -194.11 -83.32
C ARG A 617 60.74 -195.26 -82.35
N LEU A 618 60.66 -194.97 -81.05
CA LEU A 618 60.32 -195.91 -79.99
C LEU A 618 58.80 -196.16 -79.95
N ASN A 619 58.01 -195.08 -79.98
CA ASN A 619 56.53 -195.16 -80.02
C ASN A 619 56.02 -196.04 -81.18
N ILE A 620 56.64 -195.96 -82.36
CA ILE A 620 56.30 -196.77 -83.56
C ILE A 620 56.50 -198.29 -83.34
N LEU A 621 57.30 -198.67 -82.34
CA LEU A 621 57.57 -200.06 -81.95
C LEU A 621 56.74 -200.51 -80.75
N ASP A 622 56.51 -199.63 -79.76
CA ASP A 622 55.59 -199.92 -78.64
C ASP A 622 54.15 -200.14 -79.13
N ASP A 623 53.67 -199.34 -80.10
CA ASP A 623 52.38 -199.51 -80.79
C ASP A 623 52.19 -200.91 -81.42
N GLN A 624 53.29 -201.62 -81.71
CA GLN A 624 53.30 -202.99 -82.25
C GLN A 624 53.37 -204.04 -81.13
N ALA A 625 54.05 -203.75 -80.02
CA ALA A 625 54.26 -204.68 -78.92
C ALA A 625 53.02 -204.80 -78.00
N ASP A 626 52.32 -203.69 -77.72
CA ASP A 626 51.13 -203.71 -76.85
C ASP A 626 49.96 -204.52 -77.47
N GLN A 627 49.90 -204.59 -78.80
CA GLN A 627 48.97 -205.46 -79.52
C GLN A 627 49.19 -206.95 -79.21
N HIS A 628 50.45 -207.36 -78.99
CA HIS A 628 50.78 -208.72 -78.53
C HIS A 628 50.50 -208.90 -77.02
N GLY A 629 50.83 -207.90 -76.19
CA GLY A 629 50.60 -207.94 -74.74
C GLY A 629 49.12 -208.12 -74.37
N CYS A 630 48.21 -207.46 -75.10
CA CYS A 630 46.76 -207.55 -74.90
C CYS A 630 46.19 -208.98 -75.05
N VAL A 631 46.83 -209.84 -75.85
CA VAL A 631 46.43 -211.24 -76.04
C VAL A 631 46.91 -212.11 -74.86
N HIS A 632 48.14 -211.92 -74.40
CA HIS A 632 48.76 -212.80 -73.41
C HIS A 632 48.15 -212.65 -72.01
N ASN A 633 47.79 -211.42 -71.60
CA ASN A 633 47.15 -211.18 -70.30
C ASN A 633 45.74 -211.80 -70.20
N LYS A 634 44.99 -211.91 -71.31
CA LYS A 634 43.71 -212.63 -71.38
C LYS A 634 43.87 -214.14 -71.14
N MET A 635 45.05 -214.70 -71.44
CA MET A 635 45.35 -216.11 -71.19
C MET A 635 45.74 -216.37 -69.74
N ALA A 636 46.54 -215.47 -69.14
CA ALA A 636 46.93 -215.56 -67.72
C ALA A 636 45.74 -215.49 -66.76
N ALA A 637 44.79 -214.59 -67.00
CA ALA A 637 43.57 -214.46 -66.18
C ALA A 637 42.72 -215.74 -66.14
N ARG A 638 42.75 -216.55 -67.21
CA ARG A 638 41.93 -217.77 -67.34
C ARG A 638 42.45 -218.96 -66.52
N LEU A 639 43.75 -219.01 -66.24
CA LEU A 639 44.34 -220.03 -65.35
C LEU A 639 44.17 -219.66 -63.88
N LYS A 640 44.32 -218.39 -63.51
CA LYS A 640 44.16 -217.95 -62.11
C LYS A 640 42.73 -218.22 -61.57
N ALA A 641 41.71 -218.14 -62.41
CA ALA A 641 40.34 -218.50 -62.06
C ALA A 641 40.13 -219.99 -61.69
N MET A 642 41.07 -220.89 -62.01
CA MET A 642 41.04 -222.28 -61.52
C MET A 642 41.69 -222.47 -60.15
N ASP A 643 42.65 -221.60 -59.81
CA ASP A 643 43.39 -221.60 -58.53
C ASP A 643 42.42 -221.35 -57.35
N GLU A 644 41.53 -220.37 -57.53
CA GLU A 644 40.59 -219.90 -56.51
C GLU A 644 39.46 -220.92 -56.22
N HIS A 645 39.01 -221.70 -57.21
CA HIS A 645 37.97 -222.73 -57.00
C HIS A 645 38.49 -223.94 -56.21
N ALA A 646 39.76 -224.32 -56.37
CA ALA A 646 40.34 -225.45 -55.63
C ALA A 646 40.53 -225.12 -54.13
N GLN A 647 41.00 -223.91 -53.83
CA GLN A 647 41.25 -223.49 -52.44
C GLN A 647 39.95 -223.30 -51.64
N ALA A 648 38.88 -222.81 -52.26
CA ALA A 648 37.59 -222.58 -51.60
C ALA A 648 36.91 -223.85 -51.05
N GLN A 649 37.19 -225.03 -51.60
CA GLN A 649 36.63 -226.30 -51.10
C GLN A 649 37.38 -226.88 -49.89
N ALA A 650 38.66 -226.54 -49.71
CA ALA A 650 39.47 -227.04 -48.61
C ALA A 650 39.20 -226.29 -47.29
N THR A 651 38.94 -224.98 -47.36
CA THR A 651 38.73 -224.14 -46.16
C THR A 651 37.41 -224.46 -45.44
N GLN A 652 36.35 -224.84 -46.16
CA GLN A 652 35.08 -225.27 -45.56
C GLN A 652 35.21 -226.50 -44.63
N LEU A 653 36.22 -227.34 -44.82
CA LEU A 653 36.48 -228.48 -43.92
C LEU A 653 37.09 -228.07 -42.56
N MET A 654 37.69 -226.88 -42.45
CA MET A 654 38.24 -226.40 -41.18
C MET A 654 37.15 -225.91 -40.21
N GLU A 655 36.06 -225.33 -40.72
CA GLU A 655 35.03 -224.70 -39.88
C GLU A 655 34.19 -225.71 -39.09
N ILE A 656 33.91 -226.89 -39.68
CA ILE A 656 33.05 -227.93 -39.08
C ILE A 656 33.69 -228.53 -37.82
N LEU A 657 35.01 -228.77 -37.81
CA LEU A 657 35.70 -229.37 -36.67
C LEU A 657 35.88 -228.37 -35.51
N ALA A 658 36.06 -227.08 -35.80
CA ALA A 658 36.16 -226.04 -34.79
C ALA A 658 34.84 -225.87 -33.99
N ALA A 659 33.68 -226.00 -34.65
CA ALA A 659 32.37 -225.83 -34.01
C ALA A 659 32.13 -226.79 -32.84
N ASN A 660 32.60 -228.04 -32.94
CA ASN A 660 32.42 -229.05 -31.88
C ASN A 660 33.16 -228.68 -30.57
N SER A 661 34.16 -227.79 -30.65
CA SER A 661 34.89 -227.28 -29.49
C SER A 661 34.14 -226.20 -28.68
N LYS A 662 32.92 -225.79 -29.09
CA LYS A 662 32.18 -224.69 -28.44
C LYS A 662 31.02 -225.17 -27.55
N LEU A 663 30.34 -226.25 -27.92
CA LEU A 663 29.08 -226.66 -27.29
C LEU A 663 29.22 -227.34 -25.91
N SER A 664 30.41 -227.83 -25.54
CA SER A 664 30.63 -228.61 -24.31
C SER A 664 31.12 -227.80 -23.09
N ARG A 665 31.33 -226.47 -23.19
CA ARG A 665 31.76 -225.62 -22.05
C ARG A 665 30.66 -224.73 -21.49
N ASP A 666 29.87 -224.09 -22.35
CA ASP A 666 29.10 -222.90 -21.95
C ASP A 666 27.83 -223.23 -21.12
N ARG A 667 27.54 -224.52 -20.87
CA ARG A 667 26.36 -224.98 -20.09
C ARG A 667 26.61 -225.10 -18.57
N GLN A 668 27.71 -224.56 -18.04
CA GLN A 668 28.19 -224.87 -16.69
C GLN A 668 28.25 -223.70 -15.69
N ILE A 669 28.07 -222.42 -16.09
CA ILE A 669 28.37 -221.26 -15.20
C ILE A 669 27.27 -220.17 -15.11
N LEU A 670 26.97 -219.40 -16.16
CA LEU A 670 26.23 -218.13 -16.00
C LEU A 670 24.71 -218.29 -15.84
N ALA A 671 24.24 -218.23 -14.59
CA ALA A 671 22.89 -217.79 -14.19
C ALA A 671 22.81 -217.49 -12.67
N LYS A 672 23.67 -216.59 -12.14
CA LYS A 672 23.80 -216.37 -10.67
C LYS A 672 23.57 -214.95 -10.12
N GLU A 673 23.87 -213.86 -10.84
CA GLU A 673 23.79 -212.49 -10.27
C GLU A 673 23.13 -211.43 -11.19
N VAL A 674 22.10 -210.69 -10.70
CA VAL A 674 21.49 -209.47 -11.30
C VAL A 674 20.82 -208.60 -10.20
N GLU A 675 21.16 -207.30 -10.02
CA GLU A 675 20.36 -206.32 -9.23
C GLU A 675 20.60 -204.79 -9.46
N PHE A 676 21.72 -204.24 -8.94
CA PHE A 676 21.99 -202.80 -8.64
C PHE A 676 21.96 -201.79 -9.83
N LEU A 677 21.80 -200.45 -9.71
CA LEU A 677 21.51 -199.50 -8.59
C LEU A 677 20.91 -198.16 -9.14
N ARG A 678 20.46 -197.20 -8.28
CA ARG A 678 19.79 -195.92 -8.69
C ARG A 678 19.93 -194.73 -7.67
N THR A 679 20.26 -193.47 -8.06
CA THR A 679 20.06 -192.17 -7.28
C THR A 679 20.35 -190.83 -8.07
N GLN A 680 20.30 -189.58 -7.49
CA GLN A 680 19.85 -188.27 -8.15
C GLN A 680 20.69 -186.90 -8.04
N LEU A 681 20.03 -185.70 -8.23
CA LEU A 681 20.53 -184.32 -8.60
C LEU A 681 19.54 -183.08 -8.39
N SER A 682 19.94 -181.81 -8.71
CA SER A 682 19.16 -180.50 -8.88
C SER A 682 18.92 -179.55 -7.64
N ARG A 683 18.41 -178.26 -7.65
CA ARG A 683 17.74 -177.27 -8.58
C ARG A 683 17.73 -175.78 -8.04
N ILE A 684 17.45 -174.69 -8.82
CA ILE A 684 17.45 -173.22 -8.44
C ILE A 684 16.40 -172.30 -9.22
N ASN A 685 16.00 -171.08 -8.71
CA ASN A 685 15.64 -169.75 -9.38
C ASN A 685 14.26 -169.01 -9.04
N THR A 686 14.13 -167.65 -9.20
CA THR A 686 12.98 -166.74 -8.76
C THR A 686 12.76 -165.37 -9.53
N THR A 687 11.64 -164.60 -9.31
CA THR A 687 11.29 -163.19 -9.77
C THR A 687 10.04 -162.58 -9.01
N GLU A 688 9.60 -161.31 -9.25
CA GLU A 688 8.21 -160.68 -9.09
C GLU A 688 7.59 -159.91 -7.84
N VAL A 689 6.98 -158.69 -8.09
CA VAL A 689 5.56 -158.17 -7.77
C VAL A 689 5.05 -157.33 -6.51
N ILE A 690 4.35 -156.17 -6.79
CA ILE A 690 3.15 -155.46 -6.15
C ILE A 690 3.13 -154.07 -5.36
N ARG A 691 2.34 -153.10 -5.94
CA ARG A 691 1.48 -151.91 -5.54
C ARG A 691 1.45 -151.16 -4.16
N LEU A 692 1.27 -149.80 -4.16
CA LEU A 692 0.02 -149.06 -3.73
C LEU A 692 -0.03 -147.47 -3.87
N ASN A 693 -0.97 -146.96 -4.69
CA ASN A 693 -1.94 -145.82 -4.54
C ASN A 693 -1.64 -144.26 -4.50
N SER A 694 -2.67 -143.50 -4.96
CA SER A 694 -3.08 -142.07 -4.75
C SER A 694 -2.59 -140.87 -5.63
N SER A 695 -3.53 -140.39 -6.48
CA SER A 695 -3.82 -139.03 -7.05
C SER A 695 -2.71 -137.97 -7.33
N SER A 696 -2.53 -137.33 -8.51
CA SER A 696 -3.46 -136.76 -9.55
C SER A 696 -4.09 -135.40 -9.16
N LYS A 697 -4.18 -134.30 -9.97
CA LYS A 697 -3.89 -134.02 -11.41
C LYS A 697 -3.66 -132.48 -11.65
N PRO A 698 -3.10 -132.03 -12.81
CA PRO A 698 -3.95 -131.47 -13.90
C PRO A 698 -3.54 -131.99 -15.32
N LEU A 699 -4.36 -132.16 -16.37
CA LEU A 699 -5.74 -131.74 -16.76
C LEU A 699 -5.81 -130.31 -17.39
N VAL A 700 -6.45 -130.00 -18.55
CA VAL A 700 -7.42 -130.72 -19.45
C VAL A 700 -7.22 -130.36 -20.96
N ASP A 701 -7.91 -131.15 -21.83
CA ASP A 701 -8.60 -130.85 -23.13
C ASP A 701 -7.79 -130.54 -24.42
N ASP A 702 -8.23 -130.91 -25.65
CA ASP A 702 -9.38 -131.70 -26.18
C ASP A 702 -8.85 -132.83 -27.14
N ILE A 703 -9.41 -134.03 -27.37
CA ILE A 703 -10.57 -134.81 -26.86
C ILE A 703 -11.95 -134.61 -27.57
N LEU A 704 -12.16 -135.20 -28.78
CA LEU A 704 -13.29 -136.14 -29.10
C LEU A 704 -13.47 -136.52 -30.61
N ASN A 705 -13.67 -137.83 -30.85
CA ASN A 705 -14.36 -138.51 -31.99
C ASN A 705 -13.91 -138.33 -33.47
N GLY A 706 -13.98 -139.36 -34.33
CA GLY A 706 -14.20 -140.79 -34.08
C GLY A 706 -14.92 -141.58 -35.20
N LEU A 707 -14.21 -142.49 -35.89
CA LEU A 707 -14.70 -143.45 -36.91
C LEU A 707 -15.23 -142.76 -38.21
N THR A 708 -15.15 -143.30 -39.43
CA THR A 708 -14.86 -144.63 -40.02
C THR A 708 -14.05 -144.42 -41.33
N LYS A 709 -13.43 -145.34 -42.06
CA LYS A 709 -13.01 -146.76 -42.02
C LYS A 709 -12.84 -147.18 -43.50
N LEU A 710 -11.88 -148.05 -43.81
CA LEU A 710 -11.78 -148.90 -45.03
C LEU A 710 -11.29 -148.32 -46.38
N GLU A 711 -10.73 -149.25 -47.16
CA GLU A 711 -10.50 -149.32 -48.62
C GLU A 711 -9.21 -148.71 -49.25
N ARG A 712 -8.41 -149.63 -49.83
CA ARG A 712 -7.76 -149.64 -51.16
C ARG A 712 -6.82 -148.48 -51.53
N ASP A 713 -5.50 -148.70 -51.57
CA ASP A 713 -4.70 -149.37 -52.64
C ASP A 713 -4.20 -148.37 -53.70
N GLY A 714 -2.90 -148.42 -54.02
CA GLY A 714 -2.29 -147.45 -54.95
C GLY A 714 -0.78 -147.65 -55.16
N SER A 715 -0.39 -148.71 -55.87
CA SER A 715 0.99 -148.94 -56.34
C SER A 715 0.97 -149.46 -57.79
N PRO A 716 1.90 -148.98 -58.63
CA PRO A 716 2.47 -149.73 -59.77
C PRO A 716 3.82 -150.36 -59.34
N VAL A 717 4.21 -151.60 -59.68
CA VAL A 717 4.19 -152.32 -60.99
C VAL A 717 5.22 -151.69 -61.94
N ILE A 718 6.25 -152.39 -62.45
CA ILE A 718 6.39 -153.69 -63.16
C ILE A 718 7.61 -154.47 -62.57
N ASP A 719 7.83 -155.79 -62.65
CA ASP A 719 7.09 -157.09 -62.68
C ASP A 719 8.18 -158.21 -62.79
N GLY A 720 7.99 -159.53 -62.99
CA GLY A 720 6.80 -160.35 -63.13
C GLY A 720 7.08 -161.83 -63.53
N LEU A 721 6.10 -162.71 -63.29
CA LEU A 721 5.92 -164.09 -63.79
C LEU A 721 6.95 -165.20 -63.44
N LYS A 722 6.45 -166.46 -63.50
CA LYS A 722 7.13 -167.74 -63.22
C LYS A 722 6.66 -168.82 -64.22
N LEU A 723 7.44 -169.90 -64.34
CA LEU A 723 7.23 -171.08 -65.21
C LEU A 723 7.36 -170.75 -66.72
N ARG A 724 7.83 -171.63 -67.61
CA ARG A 724 8.07 -173.09 -67.49
C ARG A 724 9.12 -173.61 -68.50
N GLU A 725 9.84 -174.67 -68.12
CA GLU A 725 10.37 -175.79 -68.94
C GLU A 725 11.23 -175.57 -70.23
N LEU A 726 12.35 -176.33 -70.29
CA LEU A 726 13.11 -176.79 -71.49
C LEU A 726 13.94 -175.73 -72.27
N THR A 727 15.18 -175.97 -72.74
CA THR A 727 16.14 -177.11 -72.71
C THR A 727 17.54 -176.58 -72.32
N LYS A 728 18.41 -177.19 -71.48
CA LYS A 728 18.96 -178.56 -71.33
C LYS A 728 20.08 -178.97 -72.31
N THR A 729 21.11 -179.64 -71.73
CA THR A 729 22.31 -180.29 -72.33
C THR A 729 23.44 -179.36 -72.81
N PRO A 730 24.73 -179.80 -72.78
CA PRO A 730 25.43 -180.63 -71.75
C PRO A 730 26.81 -180.01 -71.35
N ALA A 731 27.62 -180.47 -70.38
CA ALA A 731 27.45 -181.22 -69.12
C ALA A 731 28.83 -181.29 -68.37
N GLU A 732 28.84 -181.61 -67.05
CA GLU A 732 29.69 -182.63 -66.35
C GLU A 732 31.26 -182.60 -66.47
N LEU A 733 32.13 -182.90 -65.49
CA LEU A 733 32.15 -183.35 -64.05
C LEU A 733 33.48 -182.82 -63.42
N ASP A 734 33.59 -182.29 -62.19
CA ASP A 734 33.66 -182.88 -60.81
C ASP A 734 35.04 -183.47 -60.36
N ASP A 735 35.35 -183.29 -59.05
CA ASP A 735 36.29 -184.02 -58.15
C ASP A 735 37.84 -184.00 -58.39
N GLU A 736 38.74 -184.10 -57.37
CA GLU A 736 38.65 -183.92 -55.90
C GLU A 736 40.05 -183.63 -55.24
N THR A 737 40.04 -183.10 -53.99
CA THR A 737 41.01 -183.29 -52.86
C THR A 737 42.53 -182.92 -52.88
N ASP A 738 42.90 -182.09 -51.88
CA ASP A 738 44.01 -182.23 -50.87
C ASP A 738 45.40 -181.54 -50.99
N SER A 739 45.85 -181.01 -49.82
CA SER A 739 47.22 -180.92 -49.24
C SER A 739 48.37 -180.13 -49.94
N ARG A 740 49.31 -179.44 -49.24
CA ARG A 740 49.49 -179.09 -47.80
C ARG A 740 50.64 -178.07 -47.55
N ASP A 741 50.70 -177.51 -46.33
CA ASP A 741 51.85 -177.01 -45.50
C ASP A 741 52.94 -176.08 -46.17
N ASP A 742 53.10 -174.82 -45.75
CA ASP A 742 54.01 -174.27 -44.69
C ASP A 742 55.36 -173.72 -45.25
N LEU A 743 56.11 -172.76 -44.68
CA LEU A 743 55.99 -171.83 -43.52
C LEU A 743 56.95 -170.61 -43.74
N GLU A 744 56.77 -169.54 -42.95
CA GLU A 744 57.62 -168.33 -42.73
C GLU A 744 58.45 -167.73 -43.91
#